data_AF-A0A2G6UEK9-F1
#
_entry.id   AF-A0A2G6UEK9-F1
#
_cell.length_a   1.000
_cell.length_b   1.000
_cell.length_c   1.000
_cell.angle_alpha   90.00
_cell.angle_beta   90.00
_cell.angle_gamma   90.00
#
_symmetry.space_group_name_H-M   'P 1'
#
loop_
_entity.id
_entity.type
_entity.pdbx_description
1 polymer ?
#
loop_
_entity_poly.entity_id
_entity_poly.type
_entity_poly.pdbx_seq_one_letter_code
_entity_poly.pdbx_strand_id
1 'polypeptide(L)'
;MRTELWIDNISIDLEENTNIKYTLQVNDIADISSRQSSFTNQFTAPKTPKNVRTLKGLSLPSDSSNMPYLKPDCKLKHEGFDLIKKGWLKITESDDEYKLYTYSGLENFFKAIENKTLGNDLVLTEINHVKDVANVAASYAPGSPFKYFLADYNGQTHFLSDPNIINIDYLVPSVNVKYLWDKVHDRFNSPYSGGIFDSPEFKSLYITYPKAPNVSGLYKLISAGNNQQRYLENSPSMFMPLAIPNSTGGIPWRYSQYLDIAEDGNYKITFEVLTDNPAGTSNGALSFWLGVNSEGINPQDITNKVLLVNTNPKNFVSVNINRPLAAGSVLQIFMKKEYLGGPSYIDMGFLVRVEKIDKETVDFQDGLGDFLITDFMKVIFNRFGLTIFPNEDSNDLQYETISERVSTGDVIDWSDKYIERTSEEYVSRSYAQRNIFQYQYNDKEGSYYDGYLDVSNLNLDASKVLFKCKTYAPERIKTKFRLNVATEIDSDVFKFYEKQANDNPALQPNYKGLEKRFYFIRQSEGFHAVTIGSNTTNEQQIVPNALVGSFNGLDWQNILGKYYGDYAGIINESRRHDIDLDIDLVDTIQLDFSRLYYFKQEQQYYILNKLNFDSNTQKASGEFVRVKRKTETALVSIGVDIDWIDTNINSTSTWSHYQLIATIIGNPTYIWQTRLNSGVWVDVASNVTSFDYQFTFGINDVRVSYTNGVINGVSNIKSYERKIEQDPNKCYRFSFKSLSALPRTIDYVGTSGQITSTILNFANATEIQTLDAKAILSMGGATLVDQQIINCPAIVCKIYRISFFMGSGDSYTIDYIDCSGITRTETQYGPPGPGQNIEFDTCAREGTFSSTVGFTEVGTC
;
A
#
# COMPACT_ATOMS: atom_id res chain seq x y z
N MET A 1 47.16 -23.77 25.95
CA MET A 1 45.86 -23.10 25.83
C MET A 1 44.81 -24.19 25.69
N ARG A 2 43.66 -24.12 26.35
CA ARG A 2 42.67 -25.21 26.34
C ARG A 2 41.37 -24.78 25.70
N THR A 3 41.09 -25.33 24.52
CA THR A 3 39.81 -25.21 23.82
C THR A 3 38.98 -26.46 24.08
N GLU A 4 37.70 -26.29 24.39
CA GLU A 4 36.78 -27.40 24.67
C GLU A 4 35.53 -27.28 23.81
N LEU A 5 35.22 -28.35 23.07
CA LEU A 5 33.93 -28.50 22.41
C LEU A 5 33.02 -29.34 23.31
N TRP A 6 31.78 -28.91 23.51
CA TRP A 6 30.78 -29.63 24.28
C TRP A 6 29.58 -29.92 23.38
N ILE A 7 29.11 -31.16 23.36
CA ILE A 7 27.90 -31.60 22.64
C ILE A 7 26.97 -32.25 23.66
N ASP A 8 25.71 -31.82 23.74
CA ASP A 8 24.74 -32.35 24.72
C ASP A 8 25.27 -32.38 26.17
N ASN A 9 26.03 -31.34 26.56
CA ASN A 9 26.75 -31.23 27.85
C ASN A 9 27.84 -32.29 28.10
N ILE A 10 28.32 -32.95 27.05
CA ILE A 10 29.46 -33.87 27.09
C ILE A 10 30.62 -33.23 26.32
N SER A 11 31.75 -33.00 26.99
CA SER A 11 32.97 -32.53 26.33
C SER A 11 33.49 -33.55 25.30
N ILE A 12 33.86 -33.09 24.12
CA ILE A 12 34.61 -33.83 23.11
C ILE A 12 36.10 -33.64 23.37
N ASP A 13 36.86 -34.73 23.33
CA ASP A 13 38.31 -34.69 23.43
C ASP A 13 38.87 -34.06 22.14
N LEU A 14 39.62 -32.97 22.28
CA LEU A 14 40.36 -32.29 21.21
C LEU A 14 41.86 -32.40 21.50
N GLU A 15 42.69 -32.32 20.46
CA GLU A 15 44.15 -32.25 20.63
C GLU A 15 44.54 -30.91 21.29
N GLU A 16 45.60 -30.90 22.10
CA GLU A 16 46.00 -29.70 22.88
C GLU A 16 46.31 -28.48 21.99
N ASN A 17 46.67 -28.70 20.72
CA ASN A 17 47.05 -27.67 19.76
C ASN A 17 46.02 -27.49 18.62
N THR A 18 44.80 -27.99 18.76
CA THR A 18 43.77 -27.80 17.73
C THR A 18 43.52 -26.30 17.52
N ASN A 19 43.93 -25.78 16.35
CA ASN A 19 43.70 -24.38 16.01
C ASN A 19 42.26 -24.19 15.52
N ILE A 20 41.45 -23.54 16.37
CA ILE A 20 40.09 -23.13 16.04
C ILE A 20 40.08 -21.62 15.86
N LYS A 21 39.89 -21.24 14.59
CA LYS A 21 39.63 -19.88 14.13
C LYS A 21 38.14 -19.66 14.10
N TYR A 22 37.72 -18.54 14.66
CA TYR A 22 36.32 -18.17 14.74
C TYR A 22 36.04 -16.94 13.89
N THR A 23 35.06 -17.07 13.02
CA THR A 23 34.58 -15.99 12.16
C THR A 23 33.23 -15.53 12.71
N LEU A 24 33.26 -14.41 13.41
CA LEU A 24 32.08 -13.67 13.83
C LEU A 24 31.65 -12.76 12.67
N GLN A 25 30.38 -12.79 12.28
CA GLN A 25 29.90 -11.92 11.20
C GLN A 25 28.42 -11.58 11.31
N VAL A 26 28.08 -10.39 10.83
CA VAL A 26 26.71 -9.96 10.58
C VAL A 26 26.48 -9.75 9.10
N ASN A 27 25.26 -9.37 8.73
CA ASN A 27 24.93 -9.10 7.35
C ASN A 27 25.85 -8.02 6.76
N ASP A 28 26.47 -8.34 5.63
CA ASP A 28 27.34 -7.40 4.93
C ASP A 28 26.51 -6.24 4.39
N ILE A 29 26.80 -5.02 4.86
CA ILE A 29 26.14 -3.84 4.35
C ILE A 29 26.47 -3.62 2.86
N ALA A 30 27.58 -4.15 2.36
CA ALA A 30 27.98 -4.18 0.96
C ALA A 30 27.45 -5.40 0.18
N ASP A 31 26.59 -6.24 0.78
CA ASP A 31 25.79 -7.23 0.07
C ASP A 31 24.45 -7.49 0.79
N ILE A 32 23.41 -6.75 0.39
CA ILE A 32 22.06 -6.95 0.94
C ILE A 32 21.35 -8.21 0.45
N SER A 33 21.94 -8.95 -0.51
CA SER A 33 21.30 -10.10 -1.14
C SER A 33 21.46 -11.41 -0.34
N SER A 34 22.54 -11.53 0.43
CA SER A 34 22.80 -12.67 1.31
C SER A 34 22.55 -12.30 2.78
N ARG A 35 22.48 -13.29 3.67
CA ARG A 35 22.50 -13.10 5.12
C ARG A 35 23.56 -14.03 5.65
N GLN A 36 24.53 -13.48 6.38
CA GLN A 36 25.72 -14.19 6.83
C GLN A 36 25.56 -14.62 8.29
N SER A 37 26.16 -15.76 8.65
CA SER A 37 26.08 -16.35 9.99
C SER A 37 27.47 -16.69 10.51
N SER A 38 27.73 -16.59 11.81
CA SER A 38 29.05 -16.89 12.41
C SER A 38 29.39 -18.38 12.34
N PHE A 39 30.65 -18.71 12.06
CA PHE A 39 31.13 -20.09 11.92
C PHE A 39 32.61 -20.25 12.32
N THR A 40 33.04 -21.49 12.55
CA THR A 40 34.47 -21.83 12.72
C THR A 40 35.07 -22.39 11.44
N ASN A 41 36.40 -22.34 11.34
CA ASN A 41 37.11 -23.20 10.40
C ASN A 41 36.81 -24.70 10.65
N GLN A 42 37.19 -25.53 9.69
CA GLN A 42 37.24 -26.97 9.92
C GLN A 42 38.33 -27.29 10.94
N PHE A 43 37.98 -28.05 11.97
CA PHE A 43 38.93 -28.61 12.92
C PHE A 43 38.66 -30.11 13.09
N THR A 44 39.59 -30.82 13.72
CA THR A 44 39.48 -32.28 13.90
C THR A 44 39.35 -32.68 15.36
N ALA A 45 38.68 -33.80 15.59
CA ALA A 45 38.62 -34.48 16.88
C ALA A 45 39.05 -35.94 16.73
N PRO A 46 39.96 -36.45 17.59
CA PRO A 46 40.41 -37.83 17.54
C PRO A 46 39.31 -38.83 17.89
N LYS A 47 39.43 -40.08 17.43
CA LYS A 47 38.48 -41.17 17.72
C LYS A 47 38.72 -41.81 19.09
N THR A 48 38.72 -41.01 20.15
CA THR A 48 38.80 -41.53 21.52
C THR A 48 37.54 -42.34 21.86
N PRO A 49 37.60 -43.33 22.78
CA PRO A 49 36.42 -44.06 23.21
C PRO A 49 35.26 -43.16 23.68
N LYS A 50 35.60 -41.99 24.26
CA LYS A 50 34.64 -40.98 24.70
C LYS A 50 34.00 -40.25 23.52
N ASN A 51 34.77 -39.83 22.53
CA ASN A 51 34.24 -39.18 21.32
C ASN A 51 33.38 -40.14 20.50
N VAL A 52 33.86 -41.37 20.28
CA VAL A 52 33.10 -42.43 19.59
C VAL A 52 31.77 -42.67 20.29
N ARG A 53 31.75 -42.77 21.62
CA ARG A 53 30.51 -42.94 22.40
C ARG A 53 29.58 -41.73 22.28
N THR A 54 30.12 -40.51 22.38
CA THR A 54 29.35 -39.26 22.30
C THR A 54 28.72 -39.10 20.92
N LEU A 55 29.43 -39.50 19.86
CA LEU A 55 28.95 -39.52 18.49
C LEU A 55 28.19 -40.81 18.12
N LYS A 56 27.71 -41.56 19.13
CA LYS A 56 26.85 -42.75 18.98
C LYS A 56 27.46 -43.86 18.11
N GLY A 57 28.76 -44.07 18.22
CA GLY A 57 29.50 -45.10 17.50
C GLY A 57 29.84 -44.75 16.06
N LEU A 58 29.66 -43.48 15.64
CA LEU A 58 29.97 -43.01 14.29
C LEU A 58 31.37 -43.46 13.85
N SER A 59 31.48 -44.00 12.63
CA SER A 59 32.69 -44.56 12.00
C SER A 59 33.11 -45.98 12.41
N LEU A 60 32.33 -46.65 13.26
CA LEU A 60 32.54 -48.08 13.52
C LEU A 60 31.93 -48.92 12.38
N PRO A 61 32.49 -50.12 12.09
CA PRO A 61 31.86 -51.04 11.16
C PRO A 61 30.42 -51.36 11.60
N SER A 62 29.46 -51.15 10.70
CA SER A 62 28.01 -51.28 10.97
C SER A 62 27.41 -50.22 11.90
N ASP A 63 28.03 -49.04 12.02
CA ASP A 63 27.39 -47.93 12.75
C ASP A 63 26.08 -47.48 12.09
N SER A 64 25.17 -47.00 12.93
CA SER A 64 23.86 -46.43 12.52
C SER A 64 23.71 -45.01 13.04
N SER A 65 24.83 -44.32 13.26
CA SER A 65 24.82 -42.99 13.84
C SER A 65 24.28 -41.98 12.85
N ASN A 66 23.21 -41.30 13.23
CA ASN A 66 22.65 -40.21 12.43
C ASN A 66 23.35 -38.87 12.69
N MET A 67 24.38 -38.81 13.53
CA MET A 67 25.04 -37.55 13.93
C MET A 67 25.48 -36.67 12.75
N PRO A 68 26.04 -37.19 11.63
CA PRO A 68 26.38 -36.36 10.46
C PRO A 68 25.18 -35.73 9.74
N TYR A 69 23.99 -36.29 9.93
CA TYR A 69 22.74 -35.84 9.32
C TYR A 69 21.87 -35.02 10.28
N LEU A 70 22.32 -34.85 11.52
CA LEU A 70 21.69 -34.03 12.54
C LEU A 70 22.48 -32.72 12.73
N LYS A 71 21.89 -31.78 13.45
CA LYS A 71 22.51 -30.52 13.87
C LYS A 71 22.58 -30.51 15.40
N PRO A 72 23.42 -31.35 16.04
CA PRO A 72 23.46 -31.44 17.49
C PRO A 72 23.96 -30.12 18.08
N ASP A 73 23.30 -29.68 19.16
CA ASP A 73 23.65 -28.46 19.87
C ASP A 73 25.07 -28.58 20.44
N CYS A 74 25.85 -27.52 20.30
CA CYS A 74 27.21 -27.47 20.81
C CYS A 74 27.55 -26.13 21.47
N LYS A 75 28.53 -26.20 22.36
CA LYS A 75 29.18 -25.04 22.98
C LYS A 75 30.68 -25.13 22.76
N LEU A 76 31.28 -24.01 22.44
CA LEU A 76 32.73 -23.91 22.29
C LEU A 76 33.29 -23.01 23.38
N LYS A 77 34.21 -23.55 24.17
CA LYS A 77 34.89 -22.82 25.24
C LYS A 77 36.36 -22.63 24.93
N HIS A 78 36.93 -21.50 25.33
CA HIS A 78 38.36 -21.24 25.27
C HIS A 78 38.81 -20.65 26.60
N GLU A 79 39.80 -21.26 27.26
CA GLU A 79 40.29 -20.84 28.58
C GLU A 79 39.18 -20.69 29.65
N GLY A 80 38.14 -21.53 29.55
CA GLY A 80 36.99 -21.51 30.46
C GLY A 80 35.89 -20.50 30.12
N PHE A 81 36.10 -19.61 29.14
CA PHE A 81 35.07 -18.70 28.64
C PHE A 81 34.30 -19.30 27.46
N ASP A 82 33.00 -19.06 27.39
CA ASP A 82 32.14 -19.56 26.31
C ASP A 82 32.27 -18.62 25.09
N LEU A 83 33.02 -19.06 24.07
CA LEU A 83 33.16 -18.35 22.79
C LEU A 83 31.91 -18.56 21.91
N ILE A 84 31.39 -19.79 21.89
CA ILE A 84 30.09 -20.12 21.30
C ILE A 84 29.20 -20.64 22.41
N LYS A 85 28.23 -19.82 22.81
CA LYS A 85 27.25 -20.17 23.85
C LYS A 85 26.14 -21.07 23.32
N LYS A 86 25.73 -20.85 22.06
CA LYS A 86 24.65 -21.58 21.36
C LYS A 86 25.00 -21.80 19.88
N GLY A 87 25.65 -22.92 19.60
CA GLY A 87 25.94 -23.35 18.23
C GLY A 87 25.36 -24.73 17.92
N TRP A 88 25.55 -25.17 16.69
CA TRP A 88 25.37 -26.57 16.31
C TRP A 88 26.59 -27.07 15.55
N LEU A 89 26.86 -28.36 15.70
CA LEU A 89 28.00 -29.03 15.10
C LEU A 89 27.62 -29.65 13.75
N LYS A 90 28.49 -29.50 12.76
CA LYS A 90 28.44 -30.24 11.49
C LYS A 90 29.62 -31.19 11.43
N ILE A 91 29.35 -32.46 11.16
CA ILE A 91 30.36 -33.50 10.96
C ILE A 91 30.38 -33.82 9.46
N THR A 92 31.50 -33.61 8.79
CA THR A 92 31.59 -33.82 7.33
C THR A 92 32.25 -35.13 6.96
N GLU A 93 33.24 -35.57 7.73
CA GLU A 93 34.00 -36.80 7.48
C GLU A 93 34.39 -37.46 8.81
N SER A 94 34.65 -38.77 8.77
CA SER A 94 34.97 -39.56 9.96
C SER A 94 35.99 -40.66 9.66
N ASP A 95 37.00 -40.36 8.84
CA ASP A 95 38.01 -41.32 8.35
C ASP A 95 38.99 -41.72 9.46
N ASP A 96 40.12 -41.03 9.62
CA ASP A 96 41.03 -41.26 10.76
C ASP A 96 40.59 -40.43 11.98
N GLU A 97 40.07 -39.23 11.74
CA GLU A 97 39.54 -38.30 12.72
C GLU A 97 38.16 -37.80 12.30
N TYR A 98 37.40 -37.21 13.23
CA TYR A 98 36.16 -36.52 12.90
C TYR A 98 36.47 -35.11 12.40
N LYS A 99 36.03 -34.74 11.20
CA LYS A 99 36.13 -33.37 10.67
C LYS A 99 34.87 -32.57 11.04
N LEU A 100 35.07 -31.49 11.77
CA LEU A 100 34.04 -30.75 12.48
C LEU A 100 34.00 -29.27 12.05
N TYR A 101 32.79 -28.71 11.99
CA TYR A 101 32.52 -27.27 11.92
C TYR A 101 31.48 -26.90 12.97
N THR A 102 31.58 -25.71 13.55
CA THR A 102 30.51 -25.16 14.40
C THR A 102 29.93 -23.90 13.76
N TYR A 103 28.62 -23.78 13.83
CA TYR A 103 27.87 -22.61 13.35
C TYR A 103 27.08 -22.01 14.51
N SER A 104 26.90 -20.69 14.51
CA SER A 104 26.26 -19.94 15.60
C SER A 104 25.57 -18.67 15.08
N GLY A 105 24.82 -17.98 15.94
CA GLY A 105 24.14 -16.72 15.61
C GLY A 105 22.89 -16.90 14.73
N LEU A 106 22.76 -16.05 13.70
CA LEU A 106 21.56 -15.94 12.83
C LEU A 106 21.16 -17.25 12.14
N GLU A 107 22.12 -18.17 11.93
CA GLU A 107 21.91 -19.46 11.28
C GLU A 107 20.81 -20.27 11.97
N ASN A 108 20.72 -20.19 13.30
CA ASN A 108 19.76 -20.94 14.09
C ASN A 108 18.33 -20.49 13.79
N PHE A 109 18.10 -19.18 13.72
CA PHE A 109 16.80 -18.62 13.39
C PHE A 109 16.41 -18.91 11.94
N PHE A 110 17.28 -18.60 10.96
CA PHE A 110 16.97 -18.81 9.55
C PHE A 110 16.70 -20.28 9.20
N LYS A 111 17.41 -21.21 9.84
CA LYS A 111 17.14 -22.65 9.70
C LYS A 111 15.84 -23.08 10.36
N ALA A 112 15.48 -22.50 11.51
CA ALA A 112 14.22 -22.81 12.16
C ALA A 112 13.01 -22.47 11.28
N ILE A 113 13.10 -21.38 10.52
CA ILE A 113 12.06 -20.91 9.59
C ILE A 113 12.23 -21.43 8.15
N GLU A 114 13.28 -22.19 7.86
CA GLU A 114 13.60 -22.64 6.50
C GLU A 114 12.56 -23.65 5.99
N ASN A 115 12.08 -23.46 4.76
CA ASN A 115 11.02 -24.25 4.15
C ASN A 115 9.69 -24.26 4.94
N LYS A 116 9.53 -23.32 5.89
CA LYS A 116 8.31 -23.10 6.64
C LYS A 116 7.44 -22.09 5.92
N THR A 117 6.13 -22.23 6.06
CA THR A 117 5.12 -21.40 5.39
C THR A 117 4.27 -20.68 6.43
N LEU A 118 3.78 -19.49 6.09
CA LEU A 118 2.91 -18.72 6.96
C LEU A 118 1.63 -19.49 7.31
N GLY A 119 1.07 -20.25 6.36
CA GLY A 119 -0.15 -21.00 6.58
C GLY A 119 0.04 -22.29 7.39
N ASN A 120 1.00 -23.16 7.02
CA ASN A 120 1.09 -24.49 7.62
C ASN A 120 1.82 -24.54 8.97
N ASP A 121 2.71 -23.57 9.24
CA ASP A 121 3.57 -23.60 10.42
C ASP A 121 3.15 -22.61 11.52
N LEU A 122 2.28 -21.64 11.19
CA LEU A 122 1.65 -20.72 12.14
C LEU A 122 0.21 -21.13 12.44
N VAL A 123 -0.26 -20.80 13.65
CA VAL A 123 -1.67 -20.97 14.02
C VAL A 123 -2.42 -19.69 13.66
N LEU A 124 -3.25 -19.77 12.61
CA LEU A 124 -4.03 -18.65 12.06
C LEU A 124 -5.54 -18.89 12.11
N THR A 125 -6.01 -19.99 12.71
CA THR A 125 -7.43 -20.35 12.76
C THR A 125 -8.30 -19.31 13.47
N GLU A 126 -7.72 -18.51 14.36
CA GLU A 126 -8.40 -17.43 15.09
C GLU A 126 -8.87 -16.27 14.21
N ILE A 127 -8.30 -16.13 13.00
CA ILE A 127 -8.72 -15.12 12.01
C ILE A 127 -9.53 -15.73 10.86
N ASN A 128 -9.79 -17.03 10.89
CA ASN A 128 -10.68 -17.69 9.94
C ASN A 128 -12.13 -17.33 10.26
N HIS A 129 -12.91 -17.01 9.24
CA HIS A 129 -14.28 -16.55 9.44
C HIS A 129 -15.12 -16.77 8.18
N VAL A 130 -16.43 -16.79 8.38
CA VAL A 130 -17.40 -16.75 7.27
C VAL A 130 -17.45 -15.32 6.73
N LYS A 131 -17.34 -15.15 5.42
CA LYS A 131 -17.42 -13.86 4.77
C LYS A 131 -18.89 -13.44 4.64
N ASP A 132 -19.33 -12.57 5.54
CA ASP A 132 -20.64 -11.92 5.48
C ASP A 132 -20.55 -10.44 5.91
N VAL A 133 -21.67 -9.72 5.78
CA VAL A 133 -21.72 -8.27 6.05
C VAL A 133 -21.31 -7.95 7.48
N ALA A 134 -21.71 -8.79 8.44
CA ALA A 134 -21.39 -8.59 9.86
C ALA A 134 -19.88 -8.74 10.13
N ASN A 135 -19.24 -9.80 9.63
CA ASN A 135 -17.80 -10.02 9.84
C ASN A 135 -16.94 -9.00 9.07
N VAL A 136 -17.36 -8.60 7.86
CA VAL A 136 -16.69 -7.54 7.11
C VAL A 136 -16.75 -6.22 7.88
N ALA A 137 -17.92 -5.85 8.42
CA ALA A 137 -18.07 -4.66 9.25
C ALA A 137 -17.24 -4.74 10.53
N ALA A 138 -17.23 -5.89 11.21
CA ALA A 138 -16.45 -6.11 12.43
C ALA A 138 -14.94 -5.99 12.20
N SER A 139 -14.46 -6.31 10.99
CA SER A 139 -13.03 -6.22 10.64
C SER A 139 -12.46 -4.79 10.76
N TYR A 140 -13.29 -3.75 10.67
CA TYR A 140 -12.83 -2.37 10.81
C TYR A 140 -12.60 -1.93 12.27
N ALA A 141 -12.94 -2.78 13.24
CA ALA A 141 -12.70 -2.49 14.65
C ALA A 141 -11.19 -2.27 14.94
N PRO A 142 -10.85 -1.34 15.86
CA PRO A 142 -9.48 -1.17 16.33
C PRO A 142 -8.90 -2.49 16.85
N GLY A 143 -7.64 -2.77 16.53
CA GLY A 143 -6.97 -4.00 16.96
C GLY A 143 -7.32 -5.27 16.17
N SER A 144 -8.24 -5.21 15.20
CA SER A 144 -8.52 -6.36 14.34
C SER A 144 -7.25 -6.81 13.58
N PRO A 145 -6.86 -8.10 13.66
CA PRO A 145 -5.67 -8.62 12.98
C PRO A 145 -5.87 -8.74 11.46
N PHE A 146 -7.11 -8.69 10.97
CA PHE A 146 -7.43 -8.66 9.54
C PHE A 146 -8.46 -7.57 9.22
N LYS A 147 -8.45 -7.11 7.96
CA LYS A 147 -9.34 -6.06 7.46
C LYS A 147 -9.76 -6.32 6.03
N TYR A 148 -11.00 -5.98 5.70
CA TYR A 148 -11.43 -5.85 4.30
C TYR A 148 -11.25 -4.40 3.89
N PHE A 149 -10.15 -4.06 3.23
CA PHE A 149 -9.93 -2.68 2.83
C PHE A 149 -10.87 -2.28 1.69
N LEU A 150 -11.35 -1.04 1.74
CA LEU A 150 -12.03 -0.42 0.62
C LEU A 150 -10.97 -0.07 -0.44
N ALA A 151 -10.92 -0.88 -1.50
CA ALA A 151 -10.05 -0.71 -2.65
C ALA A 151 -10.64 -1.44 -3.87
N ASP A 152 -10.16 -1.11 -5.07
CA ASP A 152 -10.56 -1.80 -6.29
C ASP A 152 -9.78 -3.11 -6.46
N TYR A 153 -10.48 -4.24 -6.37
CA TYR A 153 -9.89 -5.58 -6.60
C TYR A 153 -10.03 -6.07 -8.06
N ASN A 154 -10.42 -5.16 -8.95
CA ASN A 154 -10.82 -5.40 -10.35
C ASN A 154 -12.08 -6.28 -10.50
N GLY A 155 -12.89 -6.41 -9.44
CA GLY A 155 -14.16 -7.14 -9.42
C GLY A 155 -15.38 -6.23 -9.67
N GLN A 156 -16.59 -6.73 -9.35
CA GLN A 156 -17.80 -5.91 -9.30
C GLN A 156 -17.89 -5.26 -7.90
N THR A 157 -17.09 -4.23 -7.68
CA THR A 157 -16.90 -3.59 -6.36
C THR A 157 -18.13 -2.88 -5.80
N HIS A 158 -19.16 -2.64 -6.63
CA HIS A 158 -20.40 -1.96 -6.26
C HIS A 158 -21.63 -2.70 -6.79
N PHE A 159 -22.79 -2.42 -6.20
CA PHE A 159 -24.06 -2.88 -6.75
C PHE A 159 -24.35 -2.14 -8.06
N LEU A 160 -24.79 -2.88 -9.08
CA LEU A 160 -25.15 -2.27 -10.36
C LEU A 160 -26.49 -1.52 -10.29
N SER A 161 -27.36 -1.93 -9.36
CA SER A 161 -28.62 -1.24 -9.06
C SER A 161 -28.44 0.03 -8.23
N ASP A 162 -27.38 0.10 -7.41
CA ASP A 162 -27.05 1.28 -6.61
C ASP A 162 -25.52 1.39 -6.40
N PRO A 163 -24.84 2.31 -7.11
CA PRO A 163 -23.39 2.47 -7.02
C PRO A 163 -22.91 3.08 -5.69
N ASN A 164 -23.80 3.39 -4.74
CA ASN A 164 -23.43 3.83 -3.39
C ASN A 164 -23.27 2.67 -2.40
N ILE A 165 -23.55 1.44 -2.83
CA ILE A 165 -23.42 0.24 -2.02
C ILE A 165 -22.20 -0.54 -2.49
N ILE A 166 -21.21 -0.65 -1.61
CA ILE A 166 -19.98 -1.39 -1.87
C ILE A 166 -20.28 -2.88 -1.75
N ASN A 167 -19.96 -3.64 -2.80
CA ASN A 167 -20.22 -5.07 -2.87
C ASN A 167 -19.10 -5.86 -2.18
N ILE A 168 -19.40 -6.41 -1.01
CA ILE A 168 -18.42 -7.19 -0.25
C ILE A 168 -18.03 -8.49 -0.95
N ASP A 169 -18.88 -9.02 -1.84
CA ASP A 169 -18.65 -10.30 -2.51
C ASP A 169 -17.31 -10.29 -3.29
N TYR A 170 -16.85 -9.11 -3.73
CA TYR A 170 -15.58 -8.92 -4.46
C TYR A 170 -14.46 -8.28 -3.65
N LEU A 171 -14.67 -8.00 -2.35
CA LEU A 171 -13.61 -7.52 -1.46
C LEU A 171 -12.74 -8.69 -0.98
N VAL A 172 -11.43 -8.44 -0.87
CA VAL A 172 -10.44 -9.42 -0.42
C VAL A 172 -9.93 -9.02 0.96
N PRO A 173 -9.93 -9.92 1.96
CA PRO A 173 -9.41 -9.59 3.28
C PRO A 173 -7.88 -9.51 3.25
N SER A 174 -7.31 -8.74 4.17
CA SER A 174 -5.87 -8.58 4.33
C SER A 174 -5.50 -8.73 5.80
N VAL A 175 -4.43 -9.45 6.10
CA VAL A 175 -3.93 -9.67 7.47
C VAL A 175 -2.80 -8.71 7.79
N ASN A 176 -2.74 -8.25 9.03
CA ASN A 176 -1.74 -7.30 9.48
C ASN A 176 -0.33 -7.92 9.53
N VAL A 177 0.66 -7.17 9.04
CA VAL A 177 2.06 -7.65 8.98
C VAL A 177 2.67 -7.77 10.36
N LYS A 178 2.41 -6.84 11.29
CA LYS A 178 2.89 -6.93 12.67
C LYS A 178 2.33 -8.15 13.38
N TYR A 179 1.05 -8.45 13.20
CA TYR A 179 0.44 -9.67 13.74
C TYR A 179 1.12 -10.95 13.21
N LEU A 180 1.36 -11.05 11.89
CA LEU A 180 2.07 -12.21 11.33
C LEU A 180 3.52 -12.30 11.83
N TRP A 181 4.19 -11.16 11.93
CA TRP A 181 5.55 -11.05 12.44
C TRP A 181 5.66 -11.55 13.89
N ASP A 182 4.72 -11.15 14.75
CA ASP A 182 4.61 -11.64 16.13
C ASP A 182 4.40 -13.15 16.16
N LYS A 183 3.46 -13.67 15.36
CA LYS A 183 3.20 -15.12 15.27
C LYS A 183 4.42 -15.92 14.83
N VAL A 184 5.22 -15.40 13.89
CA VAL A 184 6.49 -16.04 13.49
C VAL A 184 7.44 -16.09 14.69
N HIS A 185 7.69 -14.96 15.32
CA HIS A 185 8.67 -14.90 16.41
C HIS A 185 8.27 -15.71 17.65
N ASP A 186 6.99 -15.71 18.00
CA ASP A 186 6.43 -16.54 19.06
C ASP A 186 6.56 -18.04 18.73
N ARG A 187 6.24 -18.43 17.49
CA ARG A 187 6.27 -19.84 17.05
C ARG A 187 7.65 -20.45 17.14
N PHE A 188 8.68 -19.67 16.80
CA PHE A 188 10.07 -20.12 16.72
C PHE A 188 10.92 -19.71 17.94
N ASN A 189 10.29 -19.22 19.02
CA ASN A 189 10.95 -18.81 20.25
C ASN A 189 12.14 -17.87 19.99
N SER A 190 11.86 -16.81 19.23
CA SER A 190 12.82 -15.81 18.79
C SER A 190 12.28 -14.41 19.09
N PRO A 191 12.23 -13.99 20.36
CA PRO A 191 11.75 -12.66 20.71
C PRO A 191 12.52 -11.60 19.95
N TYR A 192 11.90 -10.45 19.69
CA TYR A 192 12.53 -9.42 18.87
C TYR A 192 12.36 -8.02 19.45
N SER A 193 13.25 -7.13 19.03
CA SER A 193 13.21 -5.70 19.35
C SER A 193 13.68 -4.85 18.17
N GLY A 194 13.25 -3.58 18.12
CA GLY A 194 13.64 -2.62 17.09
C GLY A 194 12.65 -1.48 16.95
N GLY A 195 13.15 -0.23 16.77
CA GLY A 195 12.30 0.97 16.74
C GLY A 195 11.26 0.97 15.61
N ILE A 196 11.59 0.34 14.48
CA ILE A 196 10.70 0.28 13.32
C ILE A 196 9.37 -0.43 13.60
N PHE A 197 9.34 -1.40 14.52
CA PHE A 197 8.14 -2.21 14.77
C PHE A 197 7.06 -1.43 15.51
N ASP A 198 7.44 -0.31 16.14
CA ASP A 198 6.51 0.62 16.76
C ASP A 198 6.03 1.74 15.83
N SER A 199 6.66 1.90 14.66
CA SER A 199 6.33 2.93 13.69
C SER A 199 4.92 2.78 13.11
N PRO A 200 4.23 3.89 12.81
CA PRO A 200 2.97 3.86 12.06
C PRO A 200 3.08 3.12 10.72
N GLU A 201 4.23 3.21 10.04
CA GLU A 201 4.46 2.60 8.74
C GLU A 201 4.49 1.08 8.78
N PHE A 202 4.98 0.48 9.87
CA PHE A 202 4.97 -0.96 10.09
C PHE A 202 3.60 -1.44 10.56
N LYS A 203 3.00 -0.74 11.53
CA LYS A 203 1.68 -1.07 12.10
C LYS A 203 0.53 -0.95 11.09
N SER A 204 0.65 -0.06 10.10
CA SER A 204 -0.35 0.15 9.03
C SER A 204 -0.18 -0.77 7.83
N LEU A 205 0.80 -1.70 7.83
CA LEU A 205 1.08 -2.58 6.70
C LEU A 205 0.30 -3.90 6.83
N TYR A 206 -0.32 -4.31 5.73
CA TYR A 206 -1.13 -5.53 5.62
C TYR A 206 -0.75 -6.30 4.36
N ILE A 207 -0.95 -7.62 4.36
CA ILE A 207 -0.80 -8.50 3.19
C ILE A 207 -2.16 -9.14 2.85
N THR A 208 -2.51 -9.13 1.56
CA THR A 208 -3.80 -9.65 1.09
C THR A 208 -3.89 -11.16 1.19
N TYR A 209 -5.10 -11.66 1.43
CA TYR A 209 -5.45 -13.05 1.14
C TYR A 209 -5.23 -13.34 -0.36
N PRO A 210 -4.58 -14.46 -0.74
CA PRO A 210 -4.04 -14.59 -2.09
C PRO A 210 -5.00 -15.17 -3.12
N LYS A 211 -6.26 -15.37 -2.76
CA LYS A 211 -7.29 -15.93 -3.63
C LYS A 211 -8.48 -14.98 -3.70
N ALA A 212 -8.99 -14.79 -4.91
CA ALA A 212 -10.23 -14.07 -5.10
C ALA A 212 -11.40 -14.86 -4.50
N PRO A 213 -12.33 -14.21 -3.78
CA PRO A 213 -13.60 -14.78 -3.37
C PRO A 213 -14.31 -15.52 -4.50
N ASN A 214 -14.72 -16.78 -4.27
CA ASN A 214 -15.41 -17.61 -5.27
C ASN A 214 -16.91 -17.30 -5.33
N VAL A 215 -17.26 -16.17 -5.94
CA VAL A 215 -18.66 -15.71 -6.04
C VAL A 215 -19.56 -16.70 -6.77
N SER A 216 -19.08 -17.38 -7.82
CA SER A 216 -19.87 -18.39 -8.55
C SER A 216 -20.12 -19.65 -7.72
N GLY A 217 -19.18 -20.02 -6.85
CA GLY A 217 -19.32 -21.16 -5.94
C GLY A 217 -20.31 -20.94 -4.79
N LEU A 218 -20.79 -19.71 -4.57
CA LEU A 218 -21.80 -19.40 -3.56
C LEU A 218 -23.19 -19.93 -3.93
N TYR A 219 -23.44 -20.24 -5.21
CA TYR A 219 -24.73 -20.76 -5.67
C TYR A 219 -24.61 -22.26 -5.93
N LYS A 220 -25.16 -23.07 -5.03
CA LYS A 220 -25.24 -24.52 -5.19
C LYS A 220 -26.53 -24.89 -5.91
N LEU A 221 -26.44 -25.43 -7.11
CA LEU A 221 -27.63 -25.88 -7.85
C LEU A 221 -28.37 -26.97 -7.07
N ILE A 222 -29.65 -26.72 -6.79
CA ILE A 222 -30.54 -27.66 -6.12
C ILE A 222 -31.43 -28.35 -7.14
N SER A 223 -31.97 -27.60 -8.09
CA SER A 223 -32.75 -28.16 -9.20
C SER A 223 -32.80 -27.16 -10.35
N ALA A 224 -32.65 -27.63 -11.57
CA ALA A 224 -32.99 -26.86 -12.77
C ALA A 224 -33.95 -27.67 -13.60
N GLY A 225 -35.03 -27.06 -14.07
CA GLY A 225 -35.96 -27.72 -14.97
C GLY A 225 -36.52 -26.78 -16.01
N ASN A 226 -36.98 -27.34 -17.12
CA ASN A 226 -37.63 -26.59 -18.17
C ASN A 226 -38.78 -27.40 -18.76
N ASN A 227 -39.74 -26.69 -19.37
CA ASN A 227 -40.79 -27.34 -20.13
C ASN A 227 -41.37 -26.40 -21.18
N GLN A 228 -42.04 -26.97 -22.17
CA GLN A 228 -42.98 -26.27 -23.01
C GLN A 228 -44.39 -26.81 -22.77
N GLN A 229 -45.35 -25.92 -22.50
CA GLN A 229 -46.71 -26.29 -22.17
C GLN A 229 -47.71 -25.48 -22.99
N ARG A 230 -48.76 -26.17 -23.45
CA ARG A 230 -49.93 -25.57 -24.07
C ARG A 230 -51.11 -25.73 -23.14
N TYR A 231 -51.78 -24.63 -22.82
CA TYR A 231 -52.98 -24.63 -21.98
C TYR A 231 -54.18 -24.12 -22.77
N LEU A 232 -55.33 -24.78 -22.59
CA LEU A 232 -56.63 -24.39 -23.14
C LEU A 232 -57.49 -23.82 -22.00
N GLU A 233 -58.01 -22.61 -22.16
CA GLU A 233 -58.91 -21.99 -21.19
C GLU A 233 -60.38 -22.24 -21.54
N ASN A 234 -61.14 -22.84 -20.61
CA ASN A 234 -62.58 -23.11 -20.75
C ASN A 234 -63.42 -22.52 -19.58
N SER A 235 -62.84 -21.69 -18.69
CA SER A 235 -63.51 -21.20 -17.46
C SER A 235 -62.93 -19.86 -16.98
N PRO A 236 -63.66 -19.06 -16.15
CA PRO A 236 -63.18 -17.77 -15.66
C PRO A 236 -61.97 -17.90 -14.72
N SER A 237 -60.96 -17.04 -14.92
CA SER A 237 -59.70 -16.91 -14.15
C SER A 237 -59.07 -18.22 -13.70
N MET A 238 -58.28 -18.82 -14.58
CA MET A 238 -57.65 -20.12 -14.33
C MET A 238 -56.32 -19.95 -13.56
N PHE A 239 -56.20 -20.63 -12.42
CA PHE A 239 -54.92 -20.87 -11.76
C PHE A 239 -54.43 -22.27 -12.07
N MET A 240 -53.20 -22.42 -12.58
CA MET A 240 -52.66 -23.71 -13.01
C MET A 240 -51.26 -23.96 -12.47
N PRO A 241 -50.97 -25.12 -11.85
CA PRO A 241 -49.61 -25.50 -11.56
C PRO A 241 -48.85 -25.77 -12.87
N LEU A 242 -47.60 -25.33 -12.92
CA LEU A 242 -46.70 -25.64 -14.02
C LEU A 242 -46.13 -27.04 -13.83
N ALA A 243 -46.06 -27.81 -14.92
CA ALA A 243 -45.43 -29.13 -14.88
C ALA A 243 -43.96 -29.02 -15.30
N ILE A 244 -43.06 -29.45 -14.43
CA ILE A 244 -41.60 -29.38 -14.55
C ILE A 244 -41.05 -30.83 -14.60
N PRO A 245 -41.23 -31.56 -15.72
CA PRO A 245 -40.92 -32.98 -15.81
C PRO A 245 -39.43 -33.28 -16.01
N ASN A 246 -38.68 -32.33 -16.57
CA ASN A 246 -37.26 -32.49 -16.85
C ASN A 246 -36.47 -31.72 -15.80
N SER A 247 -35.70 -32.43 -14.96
CA SER A 247 -34.75 -31.82 -14.04
C SER A 247 -33.32 -32.25 -14.37
N THR A 248 -32.40 -31.31 -14.59
CA THR A 248 -30.97 -31.58 -14.79
C THR A 248 -30.15 -31.03 -13.63
N GLY A 249 -29.13 -31.78 -13.22
CA GLY A 249 -28.10 -31.31 -12.27
C GLY A 249 -28.54 -31.15 -10.82
N GLY A 250 -29.65 -31.76 -10.37
CA GLY A 250 -30.16 -31.60 -9.00
C GLY A 250 -31.33 -32.52 -8.60
N ILE A 251 -32.03 -32.19 -7.51
CA ILE A 251 -33.21 -32.87 -6.97
C ILE A 251 -34.38 -32.74 -7.96
N PRO A 252 -35.07 -33.85 -8.32
CA PRO A 252 -36.18 -33.81 -9.25
C PRO A 252 -37.44 -33.19 -8.62
N TRP A 253 -38.27 -32.58 -9.46
CA TRP A 253 -39.59 -32.10 -9.04
C TRP A 253 -40.54 -33.29 -8.89
N ARG A 254 -40.98 -33.59 -7.67
CA ARG A 254 -41.91 -34.66 -7.35
C ARG A 254 -43.27 -34.39 -8.01
N TYR A 255 -43.82 -35.43 -8.65
CA TYR A 255 -45.01 -35.34 -9.51
C TYR A 255 -44.91 -34.27 -10.60
N SER A 256 -43.68 -33.89 -10.98
CA SER A 256 -43.40 -32.78 -11.89
C SER A 256 -43.96 -31.43 -11.41
N GLN A 257 -44.25 -31.23 -10.12
CA GLN A 257 -44.90 -30.00 -9.63
C GLN A 257 -44.29 -29.44 -8.35
N TYR A 258 -43.72 -30.31 -7.51
CA TYR A 258 -43.27 -29.95 -6.18
C TYR A 258 -41.76 -30.15 -6.02
N LEU A 259 -41.08 -29.18 -5.42
CA LEU A 259 -39.66 -29.33 -5.07
C LEU A 259 -39.52 -29.32 -3.54
N ASP A 260 -38.97 -30.40 -3.00
CA ASP A 260 -38.73 -30.55 -1.56
C ASP A 260 -37.38 -29.91 -1.17
N ILE A 261 -37.38 -29.04 -0.17
CA ILE A 261 -36.19 -28.36 0.35
C ILE A 261 -35.61 -29.17 1.51
N ALA A 262 -34.35 -29.62 1.40
CA ALA A 262 -33.75 -30.52 2.38
C ALA A 262 -33.08 -29.82 3.58
N GLU A 263 -32.64 -28.57 3.41
CA GLU A 263 -31.83 -27.85 4.40
C GLU A 263 -32.40 -26.45 4.62
N ASP A 264 -32.22 -25.91 5.83
CA ASP A 264 -32.48 -24.49 6.08
C ASP A 264 -31.48 -23.64 5.26
N GLY A 265 -31.96 -22.54 4.69
CA GLY A 265 -31.07 -21.59 4.01
C GLY A 265 -31.77 -20.52 3.18
N ASN A 266 -30.96 -19.67 2.55
CA ASN A 266 -31.43 -18.73 1.54
C ASN A 266 -31.31 -19.38 0.17
N TYR A 267 -32.35 -19.25 -0.65
CA TYR A 267 -32.40 -19.84 -1.98
C TYR A 267 -32.67 -18.76 -3.02
N LYS A 268 -31.94 -18.82 -4.13
CA LYS A 268 -32.21 -18.05 -5.33
C LYS A 268 -33.08 -18.89 -6.25
N ILE A 269 -34.24 -18.35 -6.63
CA ILE A 269 -35.13 -18.93 -7.63
C ILE A 269 -35.07 -18.05 -8.87
N THR A 270 -34.51 -18.60 -9.94
CA THR A 270 -34.53 -18.03 -11.29
C THR A 270 -35.71 -18.60 -12.04
N PHE A 271 -36.56 -17.74 -12.60
CA PHE A 271 -37.67 -18.14 -13.45
C PHE A 271 -37.60 -17.37 -14.77
N GLU A 272 -37.48 -18.10 -15.87
CA GLU A 272 -37.48 -17.56 -17.21
C GLU A 272 -38.70 -18.08 -17.94
N VAL A 273 -39.43 -17.19 -18.61
CA VAL A 273 -40.62 -17.59 -19.36
C VAL A 273 -40.68 -16.83 -20.68
N LEU A 274 -40.93 -17.57 -21.74
CA LEU A 274 -41.33 -17.08 -23.05
C LEU A 274 -42.79 -17.48 -23.26
N THR A 275 -43.65 -16.49 -23.42
CA THR A 275 -45.07 -16.71 -23.73
C THR A 275 -45.32 -16.38 -25.19
N ASP A 276 -46.10 -17.19 -25.89
CA ASP A 276 -46.58 -16.93 -27.24
C ASP A 276 -48.08 -17.21 -27.35
N ASN A 277 -48.72 -16.51 -28.28
CA ASN A 277 -50.12 -16.71 -28.60
C ASN A 277 -50.25 -17.13 -30.07
N PRO A 278 -50.97 -18.23 -30.38
CA PRO A 278 -51.36 -18.50 -31.74
C PRO A 278 -52.23 -17.35 -32.29
N ALA A 279 -51.99 -16.99 -33.55
CA ALA A 279 -52.60 -15.83 -34.20
C ALA A 279 -54.13 -15.81 -34.07
N GLY A 280 -54.69 -14.66 -33.64
CA GLY A 280 -56.14 -14.43 -33.55
C GLY A 280 -56.76 -14.56 -32.15
N THR A 281 -55.95 -14.72 -31.08
CA THR A 281 -56.43 -14.79 -29.68
C THR A 281 -55.97 -13.58 -28.85
N SER A 282 -56.88 -12.94 -28.13
CA SER A 282 -56.60 -11.90 -27.12
C SER A 282 -56.46 -12.55 -25.75
N ASN A 283 -55.23 -12.60 -25.22
CA ASN A 283 -54.98 -13.10 -23.85
C ASN A 283 -54.75 -11.92 -22.91
N GLY A 284 -55.32 -12.00 -21.69
CA GLY A 284 -55.04 -11.08 -20.60
C GLY A 284 -53.64 -11.25 -20.04
N ALA A 285 -53.27 -10.39 -19.09
CA ALA A 285 -51.99 -10.46 -18.42
C ALA A 285 -51.80 -11.83 -17.74
N LEU A 286 -50.58 -12.36 -17.84
CA LEU A 286 -50.17 -13.62 -17.23
C LEU A 286 -49.31 -13.33 -16.01
N SER A 287 -49.73 -13.84 -14.85
CA SER A 287 -48.96 -13.71 -13.62
C SER A 287 -48.45 -15.07 -13.16
N PHE A 288 -47.16 -15.20 -12.92
CA PHE A 288 -46.52 -16.41 -12.40
C PHE A 288 -46.17 -16.22 -10.94
N TRP A 289 -46.39 -17.25 -10.14
CA TRP A 289 -46.26 -17.22 -8.69
C TRP A 289 -45.47 -18.43 -8.19
N LEU A 290 -44.68 -18.22 -7.14
CA LEU A 290 -44.07 -19.26 -6.34
C LEU A 290 -44.89 -19.45 -5.07
N GLY A 291 -45.50 -20.62 -4.88
CA GLY A 291 -46.08 -21.07 -3.63
C GLY A 291 -45.04 -21.76 -2.75
N VAL A 292 -45.09 -21.50 -1.45
CA VAL A 292 -44.25 -22.16 -0.43
C VAL A 292 -45.16 -22.92 0.52
N ASN A 293 -44.87 -24.20 0.73
CA ASN A 293 -45.67 -25.15 1.51
C ASN A 293 -47.10 -25.27 0.98
N SER A 294 -47.21 -25.35 -0.36
CA SER A 294 -48.49 -25.39 -1.06
C SER A 294 -48.86 -26.76 -1.62
N GLU A 295 -48.23 -27.84 -1.13
CA GLU A 295 -48.55 -29.19 -1.57
C GLU A 295 -50.01 -29.54 -1.31
N GLY A 296 -50.71 -29.98 -2.36
CA GLY A 296 -52.12 -30.39 -2.27
C GLY A 296 -53.11 -29.24 -2.09
N ILE A 297 -52.64 -27.98 -2.04
CA ILE A 297 -53.49 -26.79 -1.96
C ILE A 297 -53.83 -26.33 -3.39
N ASN A 298 -55.10 -26.02 -3.66
CA ASN A 298 -55.48 -25.45 -4.95
C ASN A 298 -54.76 -24.10 -5.14
N PRO A 299 -54.09 -23.85 -6.28
CA PRO A 299 -53.36 -22.61 -6.54
C PRO A 299 -54.08 -21.29 -6.23
N GLN A 300 -55.41 -21.25 -6.35
CA GLN A 300 -56.22 -20.09 -5.99
C GLN A 300 -56.19 -19.78 -4.47
N ASP A 301 -56.10 -20.82 -3.64
CA ASP A 301 -56.22 -20.79 -2.18
C ASP A 301 -54.86 -20.68 -1.46
N ILE A 302 -53.75 -20.70 -2.22
CA ILE A 302 -52.40 -20.53 -1.66
C ILE A 302 -52.26 -19.10 -1.11
N THR A 303 -52.01 -18.99 0.19
CA THR A 303 -51.78 -17.72 0.91
C THR A 303 -50.30 -17.37 0.97
N ASN A 304 -49.42 -18.34 1.21
CA ASN A 304 -47.97 -18.15 1.21
C ASN A 304 -47.42 -18.24 -0.23
N LYS A 305 -47.56 -17.15 -0.99
CA LYS A 305 -47.11 -17.04 -2.37
C LYS A 305 -46.38 -15.74 -2.67
N VAL A 306 -45.50 -15.80 -3.64
CA VAL A 306 -44.67 -14.69 -4.11
C VAL A 306 -44.88 -14.51 -5.60
N LEU A 307 -45.18 -13.29 -6.04
CA LEU A 307 -45.23 -12.98 -7.47
C LEU A 307 -43.81 -13.10 -8.06
N LEU A 308 -43.65 -13.96 -9.05
CA LEU A 308 -42.41 -14.08 -9.83
C LEU A 308 -42.40 -13.00 -10.90
N VAL A 309 -43.39 -12.99 -11.78
CA VAL A 309 -43.44 -12.07 -12.91
C VAL A 309 -44.88 -11.86 -13.37
N ASN A 310 -45.19 -10.65 -13.81
CA ASN A 310 -46.38 -10.35 -14.60
C ASN A 310 -45.95 -10.00 -16.03
N THR A 311 -46.50 -10.67 -17.03
CA THR A 311 -46.07 -10.54 -18.42
C THR A 311 -47.26 -10.57 -19.38
N ASN A 312 -47.10 -9.91 -20.52
CA ASN A 312 -48.03 -9.98 -21.64
C ASN A 312 -47.54 -11.01 -22.66
N PRO A 313 -48.42 -11.54 -23.52
CA PRO A 313 -48.03 -12.45 -24.61
C PRO A 313 -46.90 -11.91 -25.48
N LYS A 314 -46.08 -12.81 -26.04
CA LYS A 314 -44.92 -12.53 -26.90
C LYS A 314 -43.75 -11.84 -26.22
N ASN A 315 -43.65 -11.97 -24.89
CA ASN A 315 -42.51 -11.46 -24.14
C ASN A 315 -41.69 -12.61 -23.56
N PHE A 316 -40.37 -12.47 -23.67
CA PHE A 316 -39.41 -13.18 -22.84
C PHE A 316 -39.16 -12.36 -21.57
N VAL A 317 -39.29 -13.00 -20.41
CA VAL A 317 -38.93 -12.38 -19.13
C VAL A 317 -38.11 -13.35 -18.30
N SER A 318 -37.03 -12.85 -17.68
CA SER A 318 -36.19 -13.57 -16.72
C SER A 318 -36.23 -12.82 -15.40
N VAL A 319 -36.56 -13.51 -14.31
CA VAL A 319 -36.62 -12.97 -12.96
C VAL A 319 -35.82 -13.83 -11.99
N ASN A 320 -35.17 -13.17 -11.03
CA ASN A 320 -34.50 -13.81 -9.91
C ASN A 320 -35.13 -13.34 -8.60
N ILE A 321 -35.50 -14.26 -7.72
CA ILE A 321 -35.95 -13.93 -6.35
C ILE A 321 -35.09 -14.67 -5.32
N ASN A 322 -34.77 -14.00 -4.22
CA ASN A 322 -34.11 -14.63 -3.07
C ASN A 322 -35.15 -14.90 -1.97
N ARG A 323 -35.16 -16.11 -1.41
CA ARG A 323 -36.11 -16.52 -0.36
C ARG A 323 -35.45 -17.37 0.72
N PRO A 324 -35.61 -17.02 2.02
CA PRO A 324 -35.30 -17.94 3.10
C PRO A 324 -36.31 -19.09 3.08
N LEU A 325 -35.83 -20.32 3.12
CA LEU A 325 -36.63 -21.53 3.15
C LEU A 325 -36.13 -22.44 4.27
N ALA A 326 -37.06 -23.07 4.98
CA ALA A 326 -36.74 -24.06 6.01
C ALA A 326 -36.64 -25.46 5.40
N ALA A 327 -35.84 -26.34 6.00
CA ALA A 327 -35.83 -27.77 5.73
C ALA A 327 -37.25 -28.34 5.87
N GLY A 328 -37.65 -29.14 4.89
CA GLY A 328 -39.00 -29.66 4.74
C GLY A 328 -39.96 -28.72 3.99
N SER A 329 -39.54 -27.53 3.56
CA SER A 329 -40.40 -26.67 2.75
C SER A 329 -40.67 -27.28 1.37
N VAL A 330 -41.88 -27.09 0.83
CA VAL A 330 -42.27 -27.60 -0.49
C VAL A 330 -42.62 -26.46 -1.43
N LEU A 331 -41.89 -26.32 -2.52
CA LEU A 331 -42.11 -25.26 -3.51
C LEU A 331 -43.03 -25.73 -4.65
N GLN A 332 -43.88 -24.84 -5.15
CA GLN A 332 -44.71 -25.04 -6.34
C GLN A 332 -44.73 -23.77 -7.18
N ILE A 333 -44.60 -23.88 -8.50
CA ILE A 333 -44.80 -22.75 -9.40
C ILE A 333 -46.15 -22.90 -10.10
N PHE A 334 -46.91 -21.83 -10.15
CA PHE A 334 -48.20 -21.79 -10.81
C PHE A 334 -48.44 -20.46 -11.51
N MET A 335 -49.33 -20.47 -12.49
CA MET A 335 -49.73 -19.28 -13.24
C MET A 335 -51.17 -18.90 -12.91
N LYS A 336 -51.48 -17.60 -13.02
CA LYS A 336 -52.82 -17.03 -13.07
C LYS A 336 -53.00 -16.34 -14.41
N LYS A 337 -54.10 -16.62 -15.08
CA LYS A 337 -54.55 -15.90 -16.27
C LYS A 337 -55.85 -15.16 -15.99
N GLU A 338 -55.98 -13.94 -16.53
CA GLU A 338 -57.26 -13.22 -16.53
C GLU A 338 -58.12 -13.62 -17.73
N TYR A 339 -59.39 -13.94 -17.47
CA TYR A 339 -60.35 -14.35 -18.51
C TYR A 339 -60.87 -13.14 -19.27
N LEU A 340 -60.66 -13.11 -20.59
CA LEU A 340 -61.08 -12.00 -21.46
C LEU A 340 -62.27 -12.33 -22.39
N GLY A 341 -62.95 -13.46 -22.18
CA GLY A 341 -64.15 -13.83 -22.95
C GLY A 341 -63.87 -14.63 -24.21
N GLY A 342 -63.71 -15.95 -24.07
CA GLY A 342 -63.63 -16.92 -25.18
C GLY A 342 -62.56 -18.01 -24.96
N PRO A 343 -62.66 -19.18 -25.63
CA PRO A 343 -61.63 -20.21 -25.56
C PRO A 343 -60.34 -19.70 -26.20
N SER A 344 -59.25 -19.75 -25.46
CA SER A 344 -57.96 -19.24 -25.90
C SER A 344 -56.82 -20.17 -25.49
N TYR A 345 -55.81 -20.24 -26.36
CA TYR A 345 -54.61 -21.05 -26.16
C TYR A 345 -53.47 -20.16 -25.65
N ILE A 346 -52.64 -20.73 -24.79
CA ILE A 346 -51.34 -20.16 -24.44
C ILE A 346 -50.29 -21.21 -24.71
N ASP A 347 -49.31 -20.85 -25.53
CA ASP A 347 -48.07 -21.59 -25.66
C ASP A 347 -47.02 -20.91 -24.79
N MET A 348 -46.35 -21.69 -23.95
CA MET A 348 -45.28 -21.15 -23.11
C MET A 348 -44.11 -22.11 -23.02
N GLY A 349 -42.92 -21.56 -23.10
CA GLY A 349 -41.68 -22.22 -22.71
C GLY A 349 -41.16 -21.55 -21.44
N PHE A 350 -40.77 -22.34 -20.45
CA PHE A 350 -40.17 -21.79 -19.24
C PHE A 350 -38.98 -22.62 -18.77
N LEU A 351 -38.12 -21.96 -17.98
CA LEU A 351 -37.03 -22.55 -17.24
C LEU A 351 -37.15 -22.08 -15.78
N VAL A 352 -36.97 -23.01 -14.86
CA VAL A 352 -36.79 -22.74 -13.44
C VAL A 352 -35.41 -23.21 -13.03
N ARG A 353 -34.74 -22.43 -12.19
CA ARG A 353 -33.54 -22.84 -11.49
C ARG A 353 -33.66 -22.46 -10.03
N VAL A 354 -33.37 -23.40 -9.14
CA VAL A 354 -33.35 -23.22 -7.69
C VAL A 354 -31.93 -23.51 -7.23
N GLU A 355 -31.29 -22.50 -6.65
CA GLU A 355 -29.90 -22.55 -6.16
C GLU A 355 -29.91 -22.20 -4.67
N LYS A 356 -29.26 -23.00 -3.83
CA LYS A 356 -28.99 -22.62 -2.44
C LYS A 356 -27.85 -21.61 -2.43
N ILE A 357 -28.01 -20.56 -1.66
CA ILE A 357 -26.98 -19.55 -1.44
C ILE A 357 -26.16 -19.97 -0.22
N ASP A 358 -24.95 -20.43 -0.45
CA ASP A 358 -23.96 -20.71 0.58
C ASP A 358 -23.16 -19.44 0.92
N LYS A 359 -22.43 -19.47 2.03
CA LYS A 359 -21.49 -18.40 2.42
C LYS A 359 -20.06 -18.90 2.22
N GLU A 360 -19.19 -18.04 1.71
CA GLU A 360 -17.76 -18.35 1.61
C GLU A 360 -17.10 -18.31 2.99
N THR A 361 -16.16 -19.21 3.22
CA THR A 361 -15.28 -19.18 4.40
C THR A 361 -13.89 -18.71 3.98
N VAL A 362 -13.36 -17.73 4.69
CA VAL A 362 -11.97 -17.29 4.55
C VAL A 362 -11.11 -18.11 5.51
N ASP A 363 -10.18 -18.85 4.94
CA ASP A 363 -9.22 -19.66 5.68
C ASP A 363 -7.80 -19.17 5.42
N PHE A 364 -7.28 -18.30 6.29
CA PHE A 364 -5.94 -17.74 6.17
C PHE A 364 -4.83 -18.79 6.28
N GLN A 365 -5.09 -19.91 6.96
CA GLN A 365 -4.14 -21.01 7.05
C GLN A 365 -3.99 -21.70 5.69
N ASP A 366 -5.09 -22.00 4.99
CA ASP A 366 -5.03 -22.50 3.61
C ASP A 366 -4.46 -21.43 2.65
N GLY A 367 -4.98 -20.20 2.73
CA GLY A 367 -4.58 -19.12 1.82
C GLY A 367 -3.08 -18.84 1.86
N LEU A 368 -2.49 -18.73 3.06
CA LEU A 368 -1.07 -18.42 3.22
C LEU A 368 -0.16 -19.67 3.22
N GLY A 369 -0.70 -20.86 2.92
CA GLY A 369 0.04 -22.13 2.92
C GLY A 369 1.18 -22.20 1.90
N ASP A 370 1.12 -21.40 0.83
CA ASP A 370 2.17 -21.34 -0.21
C ASP A 370 3.23 -20.25 0.05
N PHE A 371 3.02 -19.37 1.03
CA PHE A 371 3.92 -18.24 1.26
C PHE A 371 4.98 -18.58 2.30
N LEU A 372 6.24 -18.72 1.86
CA LEU A 372 7.35 -19.05 2.75
C LEU A 372 7.59 -17.94 3.78
N ILE A 373 7.85 -18.33 5.02
CA ILE A 373 8.23 -17.41 6.10
C ILE A 373 9.53 -16.69 5.73
N THR A 374 10.50 -17.40 5.12
CA THR A 374 11.75 -16.77 4.66
C THR A 374 11.52 -15.69 3.60
N ASP A 375 10.57 -15.87 2.69
CA ASP A 375 10.22 -14.87 1.69
C ASP A 375 9.51 -13.66 2.34
N PHE A 376 8.64 -13.90 3.33
CA PHE A 376 7.97 -12.85 4.11
C PHE A 376 8.99 -11.97 4.84
N MET A 377 9.89 -12.60 5.57
CA MET A 377 10.96 -11.91 6.30
C MET A 377 11.85 -11.11 5.35
N LYS A 378 12.26 -11.69 4.21
CA LYS A 378 13.08 -10.99 3.20
C LYS A 378 12.41 -9.75 2.64
N VAL A 379 11.10 -9.78 2.38
CA VAL A 379 10.38 -8.58 1.91
C VAL A 379 10.43 -7.49 2.98
N ILE A 380 10.23 -7.83 4.25
CA ILE A 380 10.27 -6.86 5.35
C ILE A 380 11.67 -6.29 5.54
N PHE A 381 12.72 -7.13 5.53
CA PHE A 381 14.09 -6.65 5.64
C PHE A 381 14.45 -5.66 4.55
N ASN A 382 14.10 -5.96 3.29
CA ASN A 382 14.38 -5.07 2.17
C ASN A 382 13.46 -3.84 2.15
N ARG A 383 12.23 -3.93 2.68
CA ARG A 383 11.32 -2.78 2.75
C ARG A 383 11.77 -1.73 3.74
N PHE A 384 12.38 -2.13 4.86
CA PHE A 384 12.76 -1.23 5.94
C PHE A 384 14.27 -1.08 6.12
N GLY A 385 15.08 -1.70 5.24
CA GLY A 385 16.54 -1.64 5.33
C GLY A 385 17.10 -2.24 6.62
N LEU A 386 16.55 -3.38 7.06
CA LEU A 386 16.84 -3.96 8.37
C LEU A 386 18.06 -4.88 8.36
N THR A 387 18.91 -4.70 9.37
CA THR A 387 19.95 -5.62 9.81
C THR A 387 19.51 -6.31 11.09
N ILE A 388 19.87 -7.59 11.26
CA ILE A 388 19.51 -8.40 12.42
C ILE A 388 20.76 -8.68 13.24
N PHE A 389 20.67 -8.50 14.55
CA PHE A 389 21.71 -8.77 15.53
C PHE A 389 21.19 -9.79 16.55
N PRO A 390 21.66 -11.05 16.49
CA PRO A 390 21.28 -12.05 17.48
C PRO A 390 21.97 -11.76 18.81
N ASN A 391 21.24 -11.91 19.91
CA ASN A 391 21.84 -11.92 21.24
C ASN A 391 22.44 -13.30 21.52
N GLU A 392 23.74 -13.35 21.85
CA GLU A 392 24.47 -14.60 22.10
C GLU A 392 24.06 -15.30 23.41
N ASP A 393 23.46 -14.58 24.36
CA ASP A 393 22.99 -15.10 25.65
C ASP A 393 21.53 -15.57 25.62
N SER A 394 20.69 -14.90 24.83
CA SER A 394 19.26 -15.22 24.71
C SER A 394 18.91 -15.75 23.31
N ASN A 395 17.63 -15.84 22.96
CA ASN A 395 17.19 -16.08 21.58
C ASN A 395 16.68 -14.77 20.95
N ASP A 396 16.99 -13.65 21.58
CA ASP A 396 16.45 -12.36 21.19
C ASP A 396 17.15 -11.85 19.94
N LEU A 397 16.37 -11.27 19.03
CA LEU A 397 16.82 -10.70 17.77
C LEU A 397 16.59 -9.19 17.80
N GLN A 398 17.66 -8.41 17.78
CA GLN A 398 17.58 -6.97 17.63
C GLN A 398 17.61 -6.61 16.14
N TYR A 399 16.71 -5.72 15.73
CA TYR A 399 16.61 -5.23 14.36
C TYR A 399 16.88 -3.74 14.32
N GLU A 400 17.79 -3.33 13.45
CA GLU A 400 18.09 -1.92 13.22
C GLU A 400 18.06 -1.60 11.74
N THR A 401 17.52 -0.42 11.43
CA THR A 401 17.63 0.21 10.13
C THR A 401 19.07 0.64 9.86
N ILE A 402 19.42 0.85 8.59
CA ILE A 402 20.74 1.36 8.21
C ILE A 402 21.05 2.72 8.86
N SER A 403 20.03 3.59 8.98
CA SER A 403 20.23 4.90 9.59
C SER A 403 20.50 4.81 11.09
N GLU A 404 19.82 3.90 11.80
CA GLU A 404 20.07 3.67 13.23
C GLU A 404 21.51 3.25 13.49
N ARG A 405 22.08 2.42 12.60
CA ARG A 405 23.48 1.97 12.68
C ARG A 405 24.50 3.07 12.38
N VAL A 406 24.23 3.90 11.37
CA VAL A 406 25.23 4.83 10.79
C VAL A 406 25.17 6.23 11.41
N SER A 407 23.98 6.68 11.76
CA SER A 407 23.74 8.08 12.14
C SER A 407 23.54 8.24 13.65
N THR A 408 22.84 7.32 14.31
CA THR A 408 22.51 7.42 15.75
C THR A 408 23.25 6.41 16.62
N GLY A 409 24.06 5.53 16.04
CA GLY A 409 24.77 4.49 16.76
C GLY A 409 25.81 5.05 17.75
N ASP A 410 25.88 4.45 18.93
CA ASP A 410 27.00 4.65 19.85
C ASP A 410 28.32 4.27 19.16
N VAL A 411 29.37 5.02 19.48
CA VAL A 411 30.70 4.80 18.92
C VAL A 411 31.58 4.13 19.97
N ILE A 412 32.21 3.03 19.58
CA ILE A 412 33.28 2.37 20.31
C ILE A 412 34.62 2.87 19.76
N ASP A 413 35.47 3.40 20.62
CA ASP A 413 36.84 3.77 20.26
C ASP A 413 37.76 2.56 20.48
N TRP A 414 38.31 2.03 19.38
CA TRP A 414 39.26 0.91 19.38
C TRP A 414 40.63 1.32 18.85
N SER A 415 40.96 2.60 18.96
CA SER A 415 42.26 3.13 18.54
C SER A 415 43.44 2.47 19.27
N ASP A 416 43.26 2.05 20.52
CA ASP A 416 44.28 1.32 21.30
C ASP A 416 44.46 -0.13 20.85
N LYS A 417 43.44 -0.72 20.24
CA LYS A 417 43.44 -2.09 19.70
C LYS A 417 43.97 -2.17 18.27
N TYR A 418 44.16 -1.05 17.58
CA TYR A 418 44.63 -1.02 16.20
C TYR A 418 46.09 -1.44 16.08
N ILE A 419 46.40 -2.41 15.21
CA ILE A 419 47.79 -2.76 14.83
C ILE A 419 48.13 -2.12 13.49
N GLU A 420 47.50 -2.60 12.41
CA GLU A 420 47.74 -2.12 11.05
C GLU A 420 46.57 -2.45 10.12
N ARG A 421 46.42 -1.66 9.06
CA ARG A 421 45.55 -2.00 7.93
C ARG A 421 46.30 -2.89 6.95
N THR A 422 45.79 -4.09 6.73
CA THR A 422 46.41 -5.11 5.86
C THR A 422 45.87 -5.08 4.43
N SER A 423 44.65 -4.58 4.22
CA SER A 423 44.00 -4.50 2.91
C SER A 423 43.04 -3.30 2.79
N GLU A 424 42.85 -2.80 1.57
CA GLU A 424 41.82 -1.81 1.21
C GLU A 424 41.18 -2.19 -0.13
N GLU A 425 39.87 -2.40 -0.13
CA GLU A 425 39.06 -2.65 -1.32
C GLU A 425 38.02 -1.54 -1.54
N TYR A 426 37.85 -1.13 -2.80
CA TYR A 426 37.01 0.02 -3.19
C TYR A 426 35.70 -0.37 -3.90
N VAL A 427 35.55 -1.65 -4.27
CA VAL A 427 34.48 -2.11 -5.15
C VAL A 427 33.83 -3.34 -4.54
N SER A 428 32.58 -3.22 -4.08
CA SER A 428 31.78 -4.41 -3.81
C SER A 428 31.32 -4.98 -5.15
N ARG A 429 31.89 -6.14 -5.52
CA ARG A 429 31.52 -6.92 -6.72
C ARG A 429 30.04 -7.34 -6.71
N SER A 430 29.34 -7.11 -5.60
CA SER A 430 27.92 -7.43 -5.45
C SER A 430 26.99 -6.41 -6.13
N TYR A 431 27.47 -5.23 -6.53
CA TYR A 431 26.66 -4.17 -7.15
C TYR A 431 26.96 -3.92 -8.62
N ALA A 432 25.98 -3.31 -9.28
CA ALA A 432 26.12 -2.67 -10.59
C ALA A 432 26.08 -1.13 -10.45
N GLN A 433 26.26 -0.42 -11.55
CA GLN A 433 25.99 1.02 -11.62
C GLN A 433 24.53 1.33 -11.29
N ARG A 434 23.59 0.48 -11.73
CA ARG A 434 22.18 0.56 -11.37
C ARG A 434 21.69 -0.72 -10.72
N ASN A 435 21.19 -0.62 -9.49
CA ASN A 435 20.77 -1.74 -8.68
C ASN A 435 19.26 -1.73 -8.46
N ILE A 436 18.56 -2.68 -9.09
CA ILE A 436 17.10 -2.65 -9.27
C ILE A 436 16.39 -3.49 -8.20
N PHE A 437 15.33 -2.91 -7.64
CA PHE A 437 14.35 -3.55 -6.78
C PHE A 437 13.02 -3.61 -7.54
N GLN A 438 12.52 -4.82 -7.77
CA GLN A 438 11.37 -5.04 -8.64
C GLN A 438 10.22 -5.78 -7.97
N TYR A 439 8.99 -5.46 -8.39
CA TYR A 439 7.78 -6.20 -8.03
C TYR A 439 7.43 -7.32 -9.02
N GLN A 440 6.42 -8.11 -8.69
CA GLN A 440 5.67 -8.87 -9.70
C GLN A 440 4.57 -7.98 -10.29
N TYR A 441 4.22 -8.23 -11.54
CA TYR A 441 3.21 -7.48 -12.28
C TYR A 441 2.25 -8.43 -12.96
N ASN A 442 0.99 -8.01 -13.11
CA ASN A 442 -0.01 -8.78 -13.86
C ASN A 442 0.21 -8.65 -15.37
N ASP A 443 0.81 -7.56 -15.81
CA ASP A 443 1.30 -7.34 -17.16
C ASP A 443 2.77 -7.80 -17.30
N LYS A 444 3.13 -8.33 -18.48
CA LYS A 444 4.42 -9.01 -18.71
C LYS A 444 5.63 -8.07 -18.67
N GLU A 445 5.42 -6.77 -18.87
CA GLU A 445 6.47 -5.74 -19.03
C GLU A 445 6.38 -4.65 -17.94
N GLY A 446 5.64 -4.90 -16.86
CA GLY A 446 5.47 -3.94 -15.78
C GLY A 446 6.78 -3.61 -15.07
N SER A 447 6.98 -2.32 -14.79
CA SER A 447 8.13 -1.77 -14.03
C SER A 447 7.82 -0.45 -13.32
N TYR A 448 6.53 -0.06 -13.28
CA TYR A 448 6.09 1.28 -12.91
C TYR A 448 6.08 1.56 -11.38
N TYR A 449 6.33 0.55 -10.56
CA TYR A 449 6.53 0.67 -9.10
C TYR A 449 7.89 0.13 -8.65
N ASP A 450 8.78 -0.16 -9.60
CA ASP A 450 10.16 -0.55 -9.33
C ASP A 450 10.98 0.67 -8.89
N GLY A 451 12.15 0.41 -8.33
CA GLY A 451 13.05 1.43 -7.84
C GLY A 451 14.49 0.98 -8.00
N TYR A 452 15.42 1.91 -7.87
CA TYR A 452 16.83 1.59 -8.00
C TYR A 452 17.72 2.43 -7.08
N LEU A 453 18.89 1.85 -6.79
CA LEU A 453 20.02 2.54 -6.18
C LEU A 453 21.14 2.65 -7.21
N ASP A 454 21.58 3.87 -7.47
CA ASP A 454 22.69 4.12 -8.38
C ASP A 454 24.03 4.18 -7.60
N VAL A 455 25.06 3.59 -8.20
CA VAL A 455 26.44 3.58 -7.72
C VAL A 455 27.31 4.24 -8.78
N SER A 456 27.96 5.34 -8.43
CA SER A 456 28.77 6.20 -9.29
C SER A 456 30.16 5.60 -9.53
N ASN A 457 30.21 4.34 -9.99
CA ASN A 457 31.44 3.62 -10.28
C ASN A 457 31.38 3.00 -11.68
N LEU A 458 32.08 3.64 -12.63
CA LEU A 458 32.11 3.23 -14.04
C LEU A 458 32.74 1.85 -14.29
N ASN A 459 33.41 1.26 -13.29
CA ASN A 459 34.02 -0.07 -13.39
C ASN A 459 33.05 -1.22 -13.08
N LEU A 460 31.81 -0.91 -12.66
CA LEU A 460 30.78 -1.90 -12.40
C LEU A 460 29.96 -2.22 -13.66
N ASP A 461 29.32 -3.39 -13.66
CA ASP A 461 28.32 -3.74 -14.67
C ASP A 461 27.22 -2.67 -14.73
N ALA A 462 26.59 -2.49 -15.90
CA ALA A 462 25.63 -1.39 -16.10
C ALA A 462 24.40 -1.50 -15.19
N SER A 463 23.85 -2.71 -15.00
CA SER A 463 22.67 -2.91 -14.17
C SER A 463 22.57 -4.31 -13.60
N LYS A 464 21.99 -4.46 -12.41
CA LYS A 464 21.73 -5.73 -11.76
C LYS A 464 20.43 -5.65 -10.95
N VAL A 465 19.61 -6.70 -10.99
CA VAL A 465 18.48 -6.85 -10.07
C VAL A 465 19.03 -7.34 -8.73
N LEU A 466 18.90 -6.53 -7.67
CA LEU A 466 19.27 -6.93 -6.31
C LEU A 466 18.15 -7.65 -5.59
N PHE A 467 16.91 -7.23 -5.82
CA PHE A 467 15.77 -7.79 -5.12
C PHE A 467 14.58 -7.95 -6.05
N LYS A 468 14.00 -9.16 -6.08
CA LYS A 468 12.73 -9.44 -6.73
C LYS A 468 11.70 -9.77 -5.66
N CYS A 469 10.76 -8.85 -5.44
CA CYS A 469 9.68 -9.05 -4.50
C CYS A 469 8.78 -10.22 -4.96
N LYS A 470 8.28 -11.00 -4.01
CA LYS A 470 7.32 -12.08 -4.26
C LYS A 470 5.89 -11.59 -4.40
N THR A 471 5.61 -10.35 -3.96
CA THR A 471 4.29 -9.75 -4.06
C THR A 471 4.13 -8.99 -5.38
N TYR A 472 2.88 -8.85 -5.78
CA TYR A 472 2.47 -8.04 -6.90
C TYR A 472 2.39 -6.57 -6.48
N ALA A 473 2.62 -5.68 -7.43
CA ALA A 473 2.21 -4.28 -7.36
C ALA A 473 0.81 -4.12 -8.01
N PRO A 474 0.00 -3.12 -7.59
CA PRO A 474 -1.30 -2.87 -8.21
C PRO A 474 -1.13 -2.47 -9.68
N GLU A 475 -2.23 -2.39 -10.44
CA GLU A 475 -2.16 -1.88 -11.81
C GLU A 475 -1.66 -0.43 -11.85
N ARG A 476 -1.02 -0.05 -12.96
CA ARG A 476 -0.49 1.30 -13.17
C ARG A 476 -1.55 2.39 -13.09
N ILE A 477 -2.75 2.10 -13.62
CA ILE A 477 -3.84 3.07 -13.72
C ILE A 477 -4.79 2.85 -12.56
N LYS A 478 -4.94 3.89 -11.73
CA LYS A 478 -5.92 3.95 -10.66
C LYS A 478 -7.34 4.07 -11.20
N THR A 479 -8.32 3.68 -10.40
CA THR A 479 -9.74 3.81 -10.72
C THR A 479 -10.45 4.70 -9.71
N LYS A 480 -11.56 5.31 -10.13
CA LYS A 480 -12.45 5.99 -9.21
C LYS A 480 -13.24 4.96 -8.41
N PHE A 481 -13.09 5.01 -7.09
CA PHE A 481 -13.79 4.15 -6.15
C PHE A 481 -14.73 5.00 -5.31
N ARG A 482 -16.03 4.76 -5.45
CA ARG A 482 -17.06 5.50 -4.72
C ARG A 482 -17.17 4.96 -3.30
N LEU A 483 -17.19 5.85 -2.31
CA LEU A 483 -17.39 5.45 -0.91
C LEU A 483 -18.85 5.67 -0.49
N ASN A 484 -19.44 6.77 -0.96
CA ASN A 484 -20.83 7.15 -0.74
C ASN A 484 -21.24 8.21 -1.78
N VAL A 485 -22.48 8.72 -1.66
CA VAL A 485 -23.04 9.75 -2.57
C VAL A 485 -22.20 11.03 -2.67
N ALA A 486 -21.41 11.36 -1.65
CA ALA A 486 -20.65 12.60 -1.57
C ALA A 486 -19.13 12.41 -1.78
N THR A 487 -18.64 11.16 -1.72
CA THR A 487 -17.21 10.87 -1.65
C THR A 487 -16.81 9.80 -2.65
N GLU A 488 -15.83 10.13 -3.48
CA GLU A 488 -15.17 9.24 -4.43
C GLU A 488 -13.65 9.47 -4.33
N ILE A 489 -12.86 8.40 -4.37
CA ILE A 489 -11.41 8.43 -4.20
C ILE A 489 -10.70 7.80 -5.39
N ASP A 490 -9.42 8.16 -5.59
CA ASP A 490 -8.53 7.44 -6.50
C ASP A 490 -7.99 6.18 -5.80
N SER A 491 -8.50 5.01 -6.20
CA SER A 491 -8.09 3.72 -5.66
C SER A 491 -7.03 3.06 -6.53
N ASP A 492 -6.04 2.46 -5.88
CA ASP A 492 -5.17 1.47 -6.51
C ASP A 492 -5.97 0.22 -6.90
N VAL A 493 -5.59 -0.43 -8.00
CA VAL A 493 -6.26 -1.63 -8.51
C VAL A 493 -5.44 -2.88 -8.17
N PHE A 494 -5.84 -3.60 -7.13
CA PHE A 494 -5.24 -4.86 -6.73
C PHE A 494 -5.91 -6.01 -7.49
N LYS A 495 -5.38 -6.36 -8.66
CA LYS A 495 -6.07 -7.28 -9.58
C LYS A 495 -6.20 -8.70 -9.02
N PHE A 496 -7.41 -9.04 -8.57
CA PHE A 496 -7.84 -10.38 -8.18
C PHE A 496 -8.87 -10.99 -9.13
N TYR A 497 -9.44 -10.18 -10.02
CA TYR A 497 -10.38 -10.66 -11.02
C TYR A 497 -9.95 -10.27 -12.43
N GLU A 498 -10.19 -11.16 -13.39
CA GLU A 498 -10.19 -10.84 -14.81
C GLU A 498 -11.62 -10.55 -15.26
N LYS A 499 -11.82 -9.32 -15.77
CA LYS A 499 -13.08 -8.90 -16.39
C LYS A 499 -13.15 -9.51 -17.79
N GLN A 500 -14.10 -10.41 -18.00
CA GLN A 500 -14.41 -10.98 -19.29
C GLN A 500 -15.57 -10.21 -19.91
N ALA A 501 -15.33 -9.62 -21.08
CA ALA A 501 -16.39 -8.97 -21.85
C ALA A 501 -17.45 -10.01 -22.22
N ASN A 502 -18.71 -9.62 -22.12
CA ASN A 502 -19.82 -10.43 -22.59
C ASN A 502 -20.12 -10.04 -24.05
N ASP A 503 -20.35 -11.02 -24.92
CA ASP A 503 -20.67 -10.77 -26.33
C ASP A 503 -21.97 -9.96 -26.50
N ASN A 504 -22.82 -9.97 -25.47
CA ASN A 504 -23.98 -9.09 -25.37
C ASN A 504 -23.72 -7.95 -24.38
N PRO A 505 -23.60 -6.68 -24.83
CA PRO A 505 -23.37 -5.53 -23.96
C PRO A 505 -24.53 -5.23 -22.99
N ALA A 506 -25.69 -5.88 -23.15
CA ALA A 506 -26.81 -5.80 -22.21
C ALA A 506 -26.68 -6.75 -20.99
N LEU A 507 -25.73 -7.69 -21.02
CA LEU A 507 -25.46 -8.61 -19.93
C LEU A 507 -24.28 -8.14 -19.08
N GLN A 508 -24.32 -8.44 -17.79
CA GLN A 508 -23.23 -8.08 -16.88
C GLN A 508 -21.92 -8.79 -17.28
N PRO A 509 -20.76 -8.11 -17.12
CA PRO A 509 -19.46 -8.72 -17.39
C PRO A 509 -19.22 -9.90 -16.44
N ASN A 510 -18.57 -10.95 -16.94
CA ASN A 510 -18.18 -12.08 -16.12
C ASN A 510 -16.84 -11.79 -15.43
N TYR A 511 -16.67 -12.28 -14.20
CA TYR A 511 -15.47 -12.06 -13.41
C TYR A 511 -14.83 -13.39 -13.07
N LYS A 512 -13.64 -13.64 -13.63
CA LYS A 512 -12.86 -14.83 -13.30
C LYS A 512 -11.91 -14.52 -12.16
N GLY A 513 -12.05 -15.22 -11.04
CA GLY A 513 -11.14 -15.11 -9.90
C GLY A 513 -9.72 -15.55 -10.25
N LEU A 514 -8.73 -14.82 -9.74
CA LEU A 514 -7.31 -15.13 -9.78
C LEU A 514 -6.85 -15.67 -8.42
N GLU A 515 -5.80 -16.47 -8.45
CA GLU A 515 -5.19 -17.08 -7.26
C GLU A 515 -3.68 -16.82 -7.21
N LYS A 516 -3.09 -17.07 -6.04
CA LYS A 516 -1.67 -16.90 -5.74
C LYS A 516 -1.19 -15.46 -5.97
N ARG A 517 -2.05 -14.49 -5.64
CA ARG A 517 -1.78 -13.04 -5.76
C ARG A 517 -1.62 -12.41 -4.39
N PHE A 518 -0.38 -12.14 -3.99
CA PHE A 518 -0.10 -11.43 -2.75
C PHE A 518 0.19 -9.96 -3.06
N TYR A 519 -0.50 -9.04 -2.39
CA TYR A 519 -0.22 -7.61 -2.43
C TYR A 519 0.03 -7.12 -1.00
N PHE A 520 0.95 -6.16 -0.86
CA PHE A 520 1.00 -5.35 0.35
C PHE A 520 0.08 -4.14 0.20
N ILE A 521 -0.69 -3.87 1.24
CA ILE A 521 -1.61 -2.75 1.32
C ILE A 521 -1.28 -1.94 2.57
N ARG A 522 -1.25 -0.62 2.43
CA ARG A 522 -1.16 0.31 3.54
C ARG A 522 -2.57 0.78 3.90
N GLN A 523 -2.91 0.65 5.18
CA GLN A 523 -4.11 1.28 5.71
C GLN A 523 -3.97 2.81 5.62
N SER A 524 -4.94 3.47 4.99
CA SER A 524 -5.00 4.94 4.95
C SER A 524 -5.45 5.52 6.29
N GLU A 525 -5.06 6.77 6.56
CA GLU A 525 -5.57 7.52 7.69
C GLU A 525 -6.98 8.02 7.42
N GLY A 526 -7.84 8.00 8.43
CA GLY A 526 -9.22 8.47 8.35
C GLY A 526 -10.24 7.35 8.20
N PHE A 527 -11.47 7.66 8.61
CA PHE A 527 -12.59 6.75 8.63
C PHE A 527 -13.67 7.25 7.67
N HIS A 528 -14.31 6.32 6.97
CA HIS A 528 -15.36 6.64 6.01
C HIS A 528 -16.67 5.95 6.40
N ALA A 529 -17.74 6.74 6.40
CA ALA A 529 -19.09 6.22 6.49
C ALA A 529 -19.51 5.70 5.10
N VAL A 530 -19.80 4.40 5.02
CA VAL A 530 -20.15 3.70 3.79
C VAL A 530 -21.32 2.75 4.03
N THR A 531 -22.02 2.38 2.96
CA THR A 531 -22.95 1.25 2.98
C THR A 531 -22.26 0.09 2.28
N ILE A 532 -22.12 -1.03 2.97
CA ILE A 532 -21.63 -2.28 2.39
C ILE A 532 -22.80 -3.26 2.22
N GLY A 533 -22.71 -4.15 1.24
CA GLY A 533 -23.71 -5.19 1.03
C GLY A 533 -23.19 -6.38 0.24
N SER A 534 -23.92 -7.49 0.31
CA SER A 534 -23.67 -8.69 -0.50
C SER A 534 -24.83 -8.89 -1.47
N ASN A 535 -24.54 -8.90 -2.77
CA ASN A 535 -25.55 -9.19 -3.78
C ASN A 535 -26.06 -10.63 -3.64
N THR A 536 -25.19 -11.50 -3.13
CA THR A 536 -25.48 -12.92 -2.98
C THR A 536 -26.47 -13.17 -1.85
N THR A 537 -26.27 -12.59 -0.68
CA THR A 537 -27.16 -12.78 0.49
C THR A 537 -28.29 -11.75 0.57
N ASN A 538 -28.23 -10.68 -0.24
CA ASN A 538 -29.14 -9.52 -0.17
C ASN A 538 -29.16 -8.85 1.21
N GLU A 539 -28.01 -8.88 1.90
CA GLU A 539 -27.77 -8.20 3.17
C GLU A 539 -27.03 -6.87 2.93
N GLN A 540 -27.31 -5.86 3.75
CA GLN A 540 -26.65 -4.55 3.71
C GLN A 540 -26.49 -3.99 5.12
N GLN A 541 -25.44 -3.22 5.34
CA GLN A 541 -25.17 -2.55 6.61
C GLN A 541 -24.45 -1.22 6.38
N ILE A 542 -24.82 -0.21 7.17
CA ILE A 542 -24.09 1.05 7.25
C ILE A 542 -22.90 0.86 8.21
N VAL A 543 -21.71 1.18 7.74
CA VAL A 543 -20.45 1.12 8.49
C VAL A 543 -19.89 2.53 8.62
N PRO A 544 -19.84 3.12 9.82
CA PRO A 544 -19.43 4.52 10.00
C PRO A 544 -17.91 4.72 9.90
N ASN A 545 -17.14 3.65 10.07
CA ASN A 545 -15.70 3.69 10.28
C ASN A 545 -14.92 2.75 9.35
N ALA A 546 -15.38 2.59 8.11
CA ALA A 546 -14.67 1.78 7.13
C ALA A 546 -13.33 2.42 6.74
N LEU A 547 -12.36 1.57 6.38
CA LEU A 547 -10.98 1.96 6.10
C LEU A 547 -10.59 1.67 4.66
N VAL A 548 -9.89 2.62 4.05
CA VAL A 548 -9.37 2.52 2.68
C VAL A 548 -7.98 1.91 2.69
N GLY A 549 -7.73 1.00 1.75
CA GLY A 549 -6.41 0.44 1.48
C GLY A 549 -5.75 1.17 0.32
N SER A 550 -4.47 1.51 0.44
CA SER A 550 -3.72 2.11 -0.66
C SER A 550 -2.33 1.50 -0.79
N PHE A 551 -1.71 1.71 -1.96
CA PHE A 551 -0.33 1.36 -2.23
C PHE A 551 0.63 2.54 -2.01
N ASN A 552 0.16 3.61 -1.36
CA ASN A 552 0.94 4.83 -1.20
C ASN A 552 2.21 4.60 -0.36
N GLY A 553 3.35 5.03 -0.90
CA GLY A 553 4.67 4.89 -0.30
C GLY A 553 5.14 3.44 -0.21
N LEU A 554 4.53 2.52 -0.98
CA LEU A 554 4.95 1.14 -1.10
C LEU A 554 5.69 0.86 -2.40
N ASP A 555 5.81 1.81 -3.33
CA ASP A 555 6.72 1.70 -4.47
C ASP A 555 8.18 1.67 -4.00
N TRP A 556 9.02 0.95 -4.76
CA TRP A 556 10.41 0.76 -4.35
C TRP A 556 11.19 2.07 -4.34
N GLN A 557 10.90 3.02 -5.23
CA GLN A 557 11.64 4.28 -5.26
C GLN A 557 11.42 5.09 -3.96
N ASN A 558 10.20 5.17 -3.46
CA ASN A 558 9.90 5.81 -2.17
C ASN A 558 10.51 5.05 -0.98
N ILE A 559 10.45 3.71 -0.99
CA ILE A 559 11.07 2.87 0.05
C ILE A 559 12.58 3.12 0.12
N LEU A 560 13.25 3.06 -1.02
CA LEU A 560 14.69 3.27 -1.13
C LEU A 560 15.07 4.68 -0.69
N GLY A 561 14.33 5.70 -1.15
CA GLY A 561 14.54 7.09 -0.72
C GLY A 561 14.44 7.28 0.79
N LYS A 562 13.54 6.53 1.46
CA LYS A 562 13.32 6.65 2.91
C LYS A 562 14.32 5.88 3.75
N TYR A 563 14.60 4.62 3.42
CA TYR A 563 15.38 3.72 4.29
C TYR A 563 16.82 3.48 3.83
N TYR A 564 17.17 3.87 2.60
CA TYR A 564 18.47 3.59 1.98
C TYR A 564 19.29 4.84 1.67
N GLY A 565 18.92 6.02 2.18
CA GLY A 565 19.67 7.26 1.97
C GLY A 565 21.12 7.17 2.48
N ASP A 566 21.30 6.79 3.75
CA ASP A 566 22.65 6.63 4.34
C ASP A 566 23.41 5.47 3.67
N TYR A 567 22.69 4.43 3.26
CA TYR A 567 23.23 3.30 2.51
C TYR A 567 23.81 3.70 1.16
N ALA A 568 23.09 4.53 0.40
CA ALA A 568 23.54 5.04 -0.88
C ALA A 568 24.87 5.79 -0.75
N GLY A 569 25.07 6.54 0.35
CA GLY A 569 26.35 7.19 0.66
C GLY A 569 27.48 6.18 0.90
N ILE A 570 27.20 5.10 1.62
CA ILE A 570 28.18 4.04 1.90
C ILE A 570 28.61 3.32 0.62
N ILE A 571 27.66 2.93 -0.24
CA ILE A 571 28.00 2.18 -1.46
C ILE A 571 28.71 3.03 -2.52
N ASN A 572 28.41 4.33 -2.60
CA ASN A 572 29.04 5.25 -3.57
C ASN A 572 30.50 5.59 -3.21
N GLU A 573 30.85 5.52 -1.93
CA GLU A 573 32.21 5.75 -1.45
C GLU A 573 32.76 4.55 -0.66
N SER A 574 32.33 3.35 -1.06
CA SER A 574 32.63 2.12 -0.34
C SER A 574 34.14 1.91 -0.24
N ARG A 575 34.61 1.79 0.99
CA ARG A 575 35.96 1.37 1.31
C ARG A 575 35.88 0.31 2.39
N ARG A 576 36.26 -0.91 2.02
CA ARG A 576 36.40 -2.01 2.95
C ARG A 576 37.86 -2.13 3.33
N HIS A 577 38.16 -2.01 4.61
CA HIS A 577 39.50 -2.17 5.15
C HIS A 577 39.55 -3.47 5.95
N ASP A 578 40.56 -4.29 5.70
CA ASP A 578 40.91 -5.36 6.63
C ASP A 578 41.95 -4.80 7.59
N ILE A 579 41.64 -4.82 8.89
CA ILE A 579 42.45 -4.22 9.96
C ILE A 579 42.81 -5.30 10.96
N ASP A 580 44.10 -5.48 11.21
CA ASP A 580 44.61 -6.35 12.26
C ASP A 580 44.52 -5.63 13.60
N LEU A 581 44.04 -6.38 14.61
CA LEU A 581 43.72 -5.86 15.93
C LEU A 581 44.40 -6.68 17.03
N ASP A 582 44.86 -5.98 18.06
CA ASP A 582 45.35 -6.53 19.33
C ASP A 582 44.20 -6.56 20.34
N ILE A 583 43.28 -7.51 20.13
CA ILE A 583 42.12 -7.72 21.00
C ILE A 583 42.26 -9.01 21.79
N ASP A 584 41.75 -8.99 23.02
CA ASP A 584 41.73 -10.18 23.86
C ASP A 584 40.42 -10.97 23.72
N LEU A 585 40.31 -12.04 24.50
CA LEU A 585 39.12 -12.89 24.52
C LEU A 585 37.89 -12.16 25.08
N VAL A 586 38.08 -11.24 26.03
CA VAL A 586 37.00 -10.45 26.63
C VAL A 586 36.43 -9.48 25.61
N ASP A 587 37.30 -8.78 24.88
CA ASP A 587 36.92 -7.90 23.77
C ASP A 587 36.11 -8.67 22.71
N THR A 588 36.54 -9.90 22.39
CA THR A 588 35.85 -10.77 21.41
C THR A 588 34.48 -11.23 21.90
N ILE A 589 34.34 -11.52 23.19
CA ILE A 589 33.05 -11.91 23.81
C ILE A 589 32.09 -10.73 23.92
N GLN A 590 32.61 -9.52 24.13
CA GLN A 590 31.84 -8.28 24.25
C GLN A 590 31.61 -7.56 22.92
N LEU A 591 31.99 -8.20 21.80
CA LEU A 591 31.88 -7.64 20.47
C LEU A 591 30.44 -7.26 20.13
N ASP A 592 30.23 -6.03 19.67
CA ASP A 592 28.91 -5.55 19.25
C ASP A 592 28.95 -5.06 17.79
N PHE A 593 28.31 -5.82 16.90
CA PHE A 593 28.23 -5.50 15.47
C PHE A 593 27.20 -4.41 15.13
N SER A 594 26.35 -4.01 16.08
CA SER A 594 25.39 -2.91 15.89
C SER A 594 26.07 -1.54 15.93
N ARG A 595 27.26 -1.45 16.52
CA ARG A 595 27.95 -0.18 16.80
C ARG A 595 28.89 0.26 15.69
N LEU A 596 29.23 1.55 15.77
CA LEU A 596 30.30 2.14 14.98
C LEU A 596 31.63 2.03 15.73
N TYR A 597 32.69 1.74 14.99
CA TYR A 597 34.05 1.68 15.51
C TYR A 597 34.86 2.86 15.00
N TYR A 598 35.58 3.52 15.90
CA TYR A 598 36.50 4.61 15.56
C TYR A 598 37.94 4.17 15.71
N PHE A 599 38.76 4.54 14.72
CA PHE A 599 40.21 4.38 14.76
C PHE A 599 40.88 5.72 14.50
N LYS A 600 41.60 6.25 15.48
CA LYS A 600 42.35 7.51 15.40
C LYS A 600 43.44 7.48 14.33
N GLN A 601 44.07 6.31 14.13
CA GLN A 601 45.10 6.07 13.13
C GLN A 601 44.57 6.30 11.71
N GLU A 602 43.32 5.89 11.46
CA GLU A 602 42.64 6.09 10.18
C GLU A 602 41.90 7.44 10.12
N GLN A 603 41.57 8.04 11.28
CA GLN A 603 40.70 9.22 11.42
C GLN A 603 39.30 9.00 10.81
N GLN A 604 38.77 7.79 10.93
CA GLN A 604 37.51 7.39 10.31
C GLN A 604 36.64 6.57 11.27
N TYR A 605 35.35 6.54 10.95
CA TYR A 605 34.37 5.64 11.55
C TYR A 605 34.11 4.46 10.64
N TYR A 606 33.79 3.31 11.23
CA TYR A 606 33.60 2.06 10.53
C TYR A 606 32.41 1.28 11.07
N ILE A 607 31.75 0.55 10.18
CA ILE A 607 30.93 -0.60 10.54
C ILE A 607 31.82 -1.83 10.48
N LEU A 608 31.78 -2.66 11.52
CA LEU A 608 32.39 -3.98 11.48
C LEU A 608 31.41 -4.96 10.81
N ASN A 609 31.85 -5.62 9.75
CA ASN A 609 31.06 -6.68 9.07
C ASN A 609 31.41 -8.06 9.61
N LYS A 610 32.71 -8.31 9.79
CA LYS A 610 33.28 -9.62 10.10
C LYS A 610 34.51 -9.47 10.97
N LEU A 611 34.68 -10.35 11.94
CA LEU A 611 35.89 -10.46 12.75
C LEU A 611 36.38 -11.91 12.71
N ASN A 612 37.62 -12.11 12.29
CA ASN A 612 38.30 -13.39 12.36
C ASN A 612 39.23 -13.39 13.57
N PHE A 613 38.94 -14.21 14.56
CA PHE A 613 39.74 -14.37 15.78
C PHE A 613 40.46 -15.72 15.78
N ASP A 614 41.78 -15.70 15.97
CA ASP A 614 42.59 -16.91 16.18
C ASP A 614 42.95 -17.03 17.67
N SER A 615 42.30 -17.98 18.33
CA SER A 615 42.40 -18.20 19.77
C SER A 615 43.80 -18.61 20.24
N ASN A 616 44.64 -19.18 19.36
CA ASN A 616 45.99 -19.61 19.71
C ASN A 616 47.01 -18.47 19.62
N THR A 617 46.80 -17.54 18.69
CA THR A 617 47.73 -16.42 18.47
C THR A 617 47.28 -15.12 19.13
N GLN A 618 46.04 -15.07 19.65
CA GLN A 618 45.39 -13.85 20.14
C GLN A 618 45.40 -12.72 19.11
N LYS A 619 45.46 -13.08 17.82
CA LYS A 619 45.38 -12.11 16.73
C LYS A 619 43.96 -12.11 16.20
N ALA A 620 43.44 -10.92 15.93
CA ALA A 620 42.21 -10.76 15.20
C ALA A 620 42.41 -9.91 13.96
N SER A 621 41.60 -10.18 12.94
CA SER A 621 41.52 -9.36 11.73
C SER A 621 40.06 -9.05 11.46
N GLY A 622 39.72 -7.76 11.45
CA GLY A 622 38.37 -7.26 11.24
C GLY A 622 38.18 -6.70 9.83
N GLU A 623 37.05 -7.04 9.22
CA GLU A 623 36.58 -6.49 7.95
C GLU A 623 35.67 -5.28 8.27
N PHE A 624 36.18 -4.08 8.01
CA PHE A 624 35.54 -2.82 8.35
C PHE A 624 35.10 -2.05 7.11
N VAL A 625 33.84 -1.61 7.07
CA VAL A 625 33.31 -0.73 6.02
C VAL A 625 33.31 0.71 6.53
N ARG A 626 34.06 1.58 5.86
CA ARG A 626 34.15 3.00 6.23
C ARG A 626 32.79 3.68 6.08
N VAL A 627 32.42 4.49 7.08
CA VAL A 627 31.20 5.29 7.06
C VAL A 627 31.49 6.76 7.38
N LYS A 628 30.76 7.66 6.72
CA LYS A 628 30.76 9.09 7.04
C LYS A 628 29.67 9.35 8.07
N ARG A 629 30.06 9.55 9.32
CA ARG A 629 29.11 9.94 10.38
C ARG A 629 28.60 11.35 10.12
N LYS A 630 27.28 11.53 10.14
CA LYS A 630 26.66 12.86 10.24
C LYS A 630 26.69 13.26 11.72
N THR A 631 27.48 14.28 12.08
CA THR A 631 27.41 14.86 13.44
C THR A 631 26.11 15.64 13.59
N GLU A 632 25.31 15.30 14.61
CA GLU A 632 24.12 16.06 14.98
C GLU A 632 24.48 17.54 15.14
N THR A 633 24.05 18.35 14.19
CA THR A 633 23.87 19.78 14.42
C THR A 633 22.38 19.93 14.62
N ALA A 634 21.98 20.20 15.87
CA ALA A 634 20.62 20.40 16.38
C ALA A 634 19.52 20.41 15.32
N LEU A 635 18.76 19.33 15.24
CA LEU A 635 17.48 19.30 14.53
C LEU A 635 16.51 20.25 15.24
N VAL A 636 16.35 21.45 14.73
CA VAL A 636 15.14 22.26 14.99
C VAL A 636 14.13 21.84 13.93
N SER A 637 13.17 21.01 14.30
CA SER A 637 11.96 20.87 13.48
C SER A 637 11.13 22.15 13.67
N ILE A 638 10.91 22.88 12.59
CA ILE A 638 9.89 23.93 12.55
C ILE A 638 8.69 23.30 11.85
N GLY A 639 7.69 22.88 12.63
CA GLY A 639 6.37 22.60 12.10
C GLY A 639 5.69 23.92 11.73
N VAL A 640 5.06 23.99 10.56
CA VAL A 640 4.23 25.13 10.16
C VAL A 640 2.85 24.60 9.79
N ASP A 641 1.83 24.99 10.55
CA ASP A 641 0.44 24.96 10.12
C ASP A 641 0.20 26.14 9.16
N ILE A 642 -0.48 25.89 8.04
CA ILE A 642 -0.84 26.93 7.06
C ILE A 642 -2.36 27.00 6.94
N ASP A 643 -2.93 28.15 7.28
CA ASP A 643 -4.29 28.56 6.93
C ASP A 643 -4.24 29.54 5.74
N TRP A 644 -5.12 29.36 4.74
CA TRP A 644 -5.32 30.32 3.63
C TRP A 644 -6.76 30.83 3.57
N ILE A 645 -6.87 32.15 3.29
CA ILE A 645 -8.05 32.90 2.87
C ILE A 645 -7.70 33.52 1.52
N ASP A 646 -8.53 33.36 0.49
CA ASP A 646 -8.31 34.00 -0.81
C ASP A 646 -9.58 34.71 -1.31
N THR A 647 -9.39 35.91 -1.87
CA THR A 647 -10.44 36.84 -2.29
C THR A 647 -10.18 37.30 -3.74
N ASN A 648 -11.11 36.96 -4.64
CA ASN A 648 -11.29 37.43 -6.03
C ASN A 648 -10.33 36.94 -7.14
N ILE A 649 -10.90 36.36 -8.21
CA ILE A 649 -10.27 36.30 -9.56
C ILE A 649 -11.34 36.46 -10.67
N ASN A 650 -11.23 37.52 -11.46
CA ASN A 650 -11.93 37.73 -12.75
C ASN A 650 -10.89 37.81 -13.90
N SER A 651 -10.03 36.80 -14.06
CA SER A 651 -9.12 36.73 -15.22
C SER A 651 -9.01 35.32 -15.77
N THR A 652 -9.14 35.19 -17.10
CA THR A 652 -9.03 33.94 -17.88
C THR A 652 -7.57 33.51 -18.14
N SER A 653 -6.59 34.10 -17.45
CA SER A 653 -5.18 33.71 -17.50
C SER A 653 -4.77 33.00 -16.21
N THR A 654 -4.17 31.82 -16.34
CA THR A 654 -3.58 31.03 -15.25
C THR A 654 -2.34 31.72 -14.70
N TRP A 655 -2.27 31.93 -13.38
CA TRP A 655 -1.07 32.41 -12.69
C TRP A 655 -0.60 31.34 -11.70
N SER A 656 0.71 31.09 -11.66
CA SER A 656 1.35 30.10 -10.79
C SER A 656 2.17 30.81 -9.71
N HIS A 657 1.98 30.44 -8.44
CA HIS A 657 2.90 30.82 -7.37
C HIS A 657 3.95 29.72 -7.16
N TYR A 658 5.22 30.11 -7.01
CA TYR A 658 6.33 29.21 -6.77
C TYR A 658 6.82 29.38 -5.33
N GLN A 659 6.93 28.30 -4.57
CA GLN A 659 7.65 28.29 -3.31
C GLN A 659 8.87 27.37 -3.43
N LEU A 660 10.04 27.93 -3.15
CA LEU A 660 11.30 27.19 -3.01
C LEU A 660 11.39 26.73 -1.54
N ILE A 661 11.87 25.53 -1.24
CA ILE A 661 12.27 25.16 0.12
C ILE A 661 13.69 24.60 0.03
N ALA A 662 14.67 25.39 0.45
CA ALA A 662 16.06 24.99 0.56
C ALA A 662 16.53 25.25 1.98
N THR A 663 17.15 24.26 2.62
CA THR A 663 17.77 24.45 3.93
C THR A 663 19.14 25.08 3.71
N ILE A 664 19.30 26.33 4.11
CA ILE A 664 20.55 27.09 3.98
C ILE A 664 21.07 27.38 5.39
N ILE A 665 22.26 26.88 5.70
CA ILE A 665 22.90 27.00 7.01
C ILE A 665 23.94 28.11 6.99
N GLY A 666 24.04 28.89 8.07
CA GLY A 666 24.95 30.04 8.20
C GLY A 666 24.31 31.32 7.66
N ASN A 667 24.18 32.35 8.52
CA ASN A 667 23.44 33.61 8.35
C ASN A 667 23.37 34.14 6.91
N PRO A 668 22.43 33.66 6.09
CA PRO A 668 22.46 33.92 4.67
C PRO A 668 21.74 35.24 4.37
N THR A 669 22.26 35.98 3.41
CA THR A 669 21.57 37.14 2.82
C THR A 669 21.06 36.80 1.43
N TYR A 670 19.77 37.00 1.21
CA TYR A 670 19.05 36.61 0.01
C TYR A 670 18.85 37.78 -0.96
N ILE A 671 18.90 37.46 -2.25
CA ILE A 671 18.57 38.35 -3.36
C ILE A 671 17.51 37.65 -4.20
N TRP A 672 16.33 38.24 -4.27
CA TRP A 672 15.21 37.78 -5.07
C TRP A 672 15.22 38.53 -6.40
N GLN A 673 15.23 37.78 -7.50
CA GLN A 673 15.25 38.34 -8.84
C GLN A 673 14.12 37.74 -9.67
N THR A 674 13.55 38.56 -10.56
CA THR A 674 12.50 38.14 -11.47
C THR A 674 12.81 38.57 -12.88
N ARG A 675 12.15 37.95 -13.85
CA ARG A 675 12.12 38.47 -15.23
C ARG A 675 10.80 38.14 -15.91
N LEU A 676 10.50 38.93 -16.94
CA LEU A 676 9.41 38.66 -17.85
C LEU A 676 9.97 37.89 -19.05
N ASN A 677 9.55 36.63 -19.21
CA ASN A 677 9.97 35.73 -20.30
C ASN A 677 11.52 35.59 -20.35
N SER A 678 12.09 35.47 -21.54
CA SER A 678 13.55 35.37 -21.77
C SER A 678 14.32 36.71 -21.62
N GLY A 679 13.76 37.70 -20.92
CA GLY A 679 14.38 39.01 -20.66
C GLY A 679 15.51 39.00 -19.61
N VAL A 680 16.02 40.19 -19.31
CA VAL A 680 17.09 40.41 -18.31
C VAL A 680 16.52 40.26 -16.89
N TRP A 681 17.28 39.64 -15.99
CA TRP A 681 16.92 39.51 -14.57
C TRP A 681 16.97 40.85 -13.85
N VAL A 682 15.94 41.14 -13.06
CA VAL A 682 15.80 42.37 -12.28
C VAL A 682 15.64 42.02 -10.80
N ASP A 683 16.39 42.70 -9.94
CA ASP A 683 16.31 42.54 -8.48
C ASP A 683 14.98 43.09 -7.97
N VAL A 684 14.26 42.28 -7.21
CA VAL A 684 12.98 42.64 -6.60
C VAL A 684 13.14 42.90 -5.11
N ALA A 685 14.08 42.21 -4.46
CA ALA A 685 14.55 42.51 -3.12
C ALA A 685 15.99 42.03 -2.94
N SER A 686 16.84 42.83 -2.32
CA SER A 686 18.25 42.50 -2.07
C SER A 686 18.58 42.55 -0.58
N ASN A 687 19.49 41.68 -0.15
CA ASN A 687 19.98 41.56 1.23
C ASN A 687 18.89 41.25 2.29
N VAL A 688 17.88 40.48 1.90
CA VAL A 688 16.83 40.06 2.84
C VAL A 688 17.39 38.94 3.72
N THR A 689 17.22 39.04 5.04
CA THR A 689 17.70 38.03 6.01
C THR A 689 16.70 36.90 6.24
N SER A 690 15.46 37.09 5.79
CA SER A 690 14.41 36.07 5.77
C SER A 690 14.32 35.45 4.37
N PHE A 691 14.16 34.13 4.33
CA PHE A 691 13.91 33.39 3.10
C PHE A 691 12.45 33.50 2.65
N ASP A 692 11.53 33.91 3.51
CA ASP A 692 10.14 34.14 3.13
C ASP A 692 9.99 35.56 2.54
N TYR A 693 9.71 35.63 1.24
CA TYR A 693 9.43 36.88 0.53
C TYR A 693 8.09 36.80 -0.21
N GLN A 694 7.18 37.73 0.12
CA GLN A 694 5.85 37.78 -0.49
C GLN A 694 5.86 38.74 -1.69
N PHE A 695 5.54 38.21 -2.87
CA PHE A 695 5.39 39.01 -4.08
C PHE A 695 3.99 39.62 -4.14
N THR A 696 3.90 40.92 -4.43
CA THR A 696 2.63 41.66 -4.55
C THR A 696 2.17 41.80 -6.01
N PHE A 697 2.78 41.07 -6.93
CA PHE A 697 2.52 41.13 -8.37
C PHE A 697 2.86 39.78 -9.02
N GLY A 698 2.23 39.49 -10.17
CA GLY A 698 2.46 38.24 -10.89
C GLY A 698 3.78 38.21 -11.66
N ILE A 699 4.44 37.04 -11.67
CA ILE A 699 5.80 36.85 -12.17
C ILE A 699 5.87 35.59 -13.03
N ASN A 700 6.64 35.62 -14.12
CA ASN A 700 6.84 34.46 -15.00
C ASN A 700 8.00 33.57 -14.54
N ASP A 701 9.17 34.16 -14.30
CA ASP A 701 10.35 33.46 -13.81
C ASP A 701 10.87 34.11 -12.52
N VAL A 702 11.12 33.30 -11.48
CA VAL A 702 11.71 33.72 -10.21
C VAL A 702 13.02 32.98 -10.00
N ARG A 703 14.05 33.68 -9.51
CA ARG A 703 15.24 33.03 -8.98
C ARG A 703 15.68 33.68 -7.66
N VAL A 704 16.24 32.85 -6.78
CA VAL A 704 16.82 33.28 -5.51
C VAL A 704 18.30 33.02 -5.56
N SER A 705 19.08 34.04 -5.23
CA SER A 705 20.51 33.90 -4.95
C SER A 705 20.74 34.18 -3.48
N TYR A 706 21.69 33.50 -2.86
CA TYR A 706 22.09 33.77 -1.48
C TYR A 706 23.60 34.04 -1.40
N THR A 707 24.00 34.65 -0.29
CA THR A 707 25.41 34.93 0.07
C THR A 707 25.61 34.51 1.52
N ASN A 708 26.81 34.01 1.87
CA ASN A 708 27.20 33.59 3.23
C ASN A 708 26.49 32.35 3.84
N GLY A 709 25.93 31.45 3.02
CA GLY A 709 25.29 30.20 3.48
C GLY A 709 25.78 28.93 2.77
N VAL A 710 25.41 27.75 3.28
CA VAL A 710 25.69 26.43 2.65
C VAL A 710 24.38 25.67 2.46
N ILE A 711 24.13 25.14 1.25
CA ILE A 711 22.94 24.31 0.96
C ILE A 711 23.14 22.91 1.56
N ASN A 712 22.19 22.46 2.38
CA ASN A 712 22.15 21.08 2.87
C ASN A 712 20.78 20.45 2.59
N GLY A 713 20.70 19.68 1.50
CA GLY A 713 19.47 19.03 1.04
C GLY A 713 18.58 19.96 0.20
N VAL A 714 18.13 19.42 -0.94
CA VAL A 714 17.04 20.00 -1.73
C VAL A 714 15.85 19.08 -1.55
N SER A 715 14.77 19.56 -0.93
CA SER A 715 13.48 18.87 -1.01
C SER A 715 12.74 19.36 -2.24
N ASN A 716 12.11 18.43 -2.97
CA ASN A 716 11.41 18.62 -4.23
C ASN A 716 10.57 19.91 -4.28
N ILE A 717 10.88 20.79 -5.23
CA ILE A 717 10.07 21.98 -5.55
C ILE A 717 8.85 21.55 -6.36
N LYS A 718 7.70 22.12 -6.00
CA LYS A 718 6.39 21.86 -6.62
C LYS A 718 6.15 22.84 -7.76
N SER A 719 5.71 22.37 -8.93
CA SER A 719 5.13 23.21 -9.99
C SER A 719 3.80 22.61 -10.45
N TYR A 720 2.82 23.44 -10.82
CA TYR A 720 1.60 22.98 -11.48
C TYR A 720 1.10 23.90 -12.58
N GLU A 721 0.63 23.31 -13.67
CA GLU A 721 -0.22 23.93 -14.69
C GLU A 721 -1.44 23.01 -14.95
N ARG A 722 -2.67 23.52 -14.79
CA ARG A 722 -3.90 22.86 -15.25
C ARG A 722 -4.94 23.91 -15.63
N LYS A 723 -5.56 23.74 -16.80
CA LYS A 723 -6.72 24.50 -17.24
C LYS A 723 -7.97 24.01 -16.49
N ILE A 724 -8.63 24.90 -15.76
CA ILE A 724 -9.88 24.66 -15.05
C ILE A 724 -10.99 25.33 -15.88
N GLU A 725 -12.02 24.59 -16.29
CA GLU A 725 -13.28 25.20 -16.74
C GLU A 725 -14.07 25.64 -15.50
N GLN A 726 -14.23 26.94 -15.30
CA GLN A 726 -14.92 27.54 -14.14
C GLN A 726 -16.37 27.90 -14.49
N ASP A 727 -17.26 27.73 -13.51
CA ASP A 727 -18.59 28.34 -13.46
C ASP A 727 -18.43 29.74 -12.84
N PRO A 728 -18.65 30.84 -13.58
CA PRO A 728 -18.34 32.20 -13.12
C PRO A 728 -19.17 32.68 -11.92
N ASN A 729 -20.16 31.91 -11.47
CA ASN A 729 -21.08 32.30 -10.39
C ASN A 729 -20.79 31.65 -9.03
N LYS A 730 -19.63 31.00 -8.83
CA LYS A 730 -19.30 30.27 -7.59
C LYS A 730 -17.93 30.61 -7.02
N CYS A 731 -17.86 30.79 -5.70
CA CYS A 731 -16.61 30.84 -4.95
C CYS A 731 -16.20 29.45 -4.45
N TYR A 732 -14.90 29.13 -4.52
CA TYR A 732 -14.35 27.84 -4.14
C TYR A 732 -13.28 28.02 -3.04
N ARG A 733 -13.31 27.20 -1.98
CA ARG A 733 -12.20 27.05 -1.02
C ARG A 733 -11.52 25.69 -1.24
N PHE A 734 -10.18 25.69 -1.25
CA PHE A 734 -9.36 24.50 -1.42
C PHE A 734 -8.55 24.17 -0.16
N SER A 735 -8.31 22.88 0.09
CA SER A 735 -7.45 22.35 1.17
C SER A 735 -6.56 21.24 0.61
N PHE A 736 -5.28 21.18 1.00
CA PHE A 736 -4.29 20.25 0.41
C PHE A 736 -3.46 19.51 1.48
N LYS A 737 -3.05 18.25 1.22
CA LYS A 737 -2.30 17.40 2.17
C LYS A 737 -0.87 16.96 1.77
N SER A 738 -0.48 16.85 0.48
CA SER A 738 0.92 16.51 0.09
C SER A 738 1.19 16.66 -1.43
N LEU A 739 2.47 16.66 -1.88
CA LEU A 739 2.88 16.83 -3.31
C LEU A 739 4.35 16.42 -3.61
N SER A 740 4.70 16.01 -4.85
CA SER A 740 6.07 15.56 -5.25
C SER A 740 6.48 15.83 -6.73
N ALA A 741 7.71 16.33 -7.01
CA ALA A 741 8.38 16.34 -8.35
C ALA A 741 9.93 16.61 -8.30
N LEU A 742 10.72 16.16 -9.30
CA LEU A 742 12.22 16.20 -9.36
C LEU A 742 12.82 17.39 -10.17
N PRO A 743 14.03 17.92 -9.85
CA PRO A 743 14.71 19.01 -10.58
C PRO A 743 15.44 18.58 -11.87
N ARG A 744 15.69 19.53 -12.81
CA ARG A 744 16.26 19.24 -14.16
C ARG A 744 17.61 19.87 -14.55
N THR A 745 18.15 20.95 -13.93
CA THR A 745 19.51 21.46 -14.28
C THR A 745 20.11 22.45 -13.25
N ILE A 746 21.45 22.53 -13.18
CA ILE A 746 22.25 23.53 -12.43
C ILE A 746 23.16 24.26 -13.42
N ASP A 747 23.16 25.61 -13.43
CA ASP A 747 24.01 26.44 -14.31
C ASP A 747 24.99 27.32 -13.51
N TYR A 748 26.21 27.52 -14.03
CA TYR A 748 27.29 28.31 -13.42
C TYR A 748 27.41 29.72 -14.03
N VAL A 749 27.78 30.72 -13.22
CA VAL A 749 28.04 32.09 -13.68
C VAL A 749 29.48 32.49 -13.35
N GLY A 750 30.27 32.83 -14.38
CA GLY A 750 31.61 33.36 -14.20
C GLY A 750 31.62 34.77 -13.60
N THR A 751 32.79 35.21 -13.11
CA THR A 751 33.01 36.50 -12.43
C THR A 751 32.68 37.75 -13.27
N SER A 752 32.43 37.61 -14.58
CA SER A 752 31.99 38.68 -15.49
C SER A 752 30.48 38.74 -15.74
N GLY A 753 29.68 37.88 -15.11
CA GLY A 753 28.21 37.89 -15.24
C GLY A 753 27.65 37.29 -16.54
N GLN A 754 28.49 36.72 -17.40
CA GLN A 754 28.05 35.94 -18.57
C GLN A 754 27.81 34.47 -18.18
N ILE A 755 26.68 33.91 -18.63
CA ILE A 755 26.34 32.49 -18.47
C ILE A 755 26.94 31.73 -19.66
N THR A 756 28.01 30.98 -19.43
CA THR A 756 28.52 30.03 -20.43
C THR A 756 27.84 28.68 -20.21
N SER A 757 26.89 28.33 -21.09
CA SER A 757 26.33 26.98 -21.11
C SER A 757 27.44 25.99 -21.49
N THR A 758 27.83 25.13 -20.58
CA THR A 758 28.62 23.95 -20.93
C THR A 758 28.18 22.82 -20.02
N ILE A 759 27.64 21.77 -20.66
CA ILE A 759 27.46 20.46 -20.03
C ILE A 759 28.84 20.00 -19.57
N LEU A 760 29.05 19.90 -18.26
CA LEU A 760 30.26 19.31 -17.72
C LEU A 760 29.88 18.16 -16.78
N ASN A 761 30.20 16.95 -17.26
CA ASN A 761 30.46 15.78 -16.42
C ASN A 761 31.57 16.15 -15.42
N PHE A 762 31.31 16.03 -14.13
CA PHE A 762 32.36 16.09 -13.12
C PHE A 762 32.82 14.68 -12.77
N ALA A 763 34.13 14.44 -12.87
CA ALA A 763 34.74 13.12 -12.71
C ALA A 763 35.18 12.80 -11.27
N ASN A 764 35.16 13.75 -10.31
CA ASN A 764 35.56 13.54 -8.91
C ASN A 764 34.91 14.55 -7.94
N ALA A 765 34.71 14.16 -6.67
CA ALA A 765 34.00 14.92 -5.64
C ALA A 765 34.83 15.98 -4.87
N THR A 766 36.13 16.11 -5.15
CA THR A 766 37.04 16.97 -4.37
C THR A 766 37.13 18.44 -4.85
N GLU A 767 36.50 18.81 -5.96
CA GLU A 767 36.49 20.20 -6.45
C GLU A 767 35.34 21.06 -5.88
N ILE A 768 34.47 20.51 -5.04
CA ILE A 768 33.31 21.22 -4.48
C ILE A 768 33.64 22.01 -3.19
N GLN A 769 34.79 21.76 -2.55
CA GLN A 769 35.08 22.32 -1.23
C GLN A 769 35.69 23.73 -1.21
N THR A 770 35.89 24.37 -2.37
CA THR A 770 36.32 25.77 -2.43
C THR A 770 35.60 26.51 -3.56
N LEU A 771 34.30 26.75 -3.39
CA LEU A 771 33.53 27.58 -4.31
C LEU A 771 32.76 28.66 -3.53
N ASP A 772 33.41 29.82 -3.40
CA ASP A 772 32.86 31.05 -2.83
C ASP A 772 32.01 31.81 -3.88
N ALA A 773 31.21 31.10 -4.68
CA ALA A 773 30.56 31.64 -5.87
C ALA A 773 29.08 31.22 -6.04
N LYS A 774 28.26 32.20 -6.47
CA LYS A 774 26.80 32.15 -6.67
C LYS A 774 26.34 30.93 -7.48
N ALA A 775 25.46 30.10 -6.91
CA ALA A 775 24.78 29.01 -7.61
C ALA A 775 23.35 29.41 -8.07
N ILE A 776 22.88 28.91 -9.22
CA ILE A 776 21.53 29.13 -9.78
C ILE A 776 20.80 27.80 -9.97
N LEU A 777 19.55 27.70 -9.49
CA LEU A 777 18.61 26.59 -9.71
C LEU A 777 17.52 27.00 -10.74
N SER A 778 17.20 26.15 -11.72
CA SER A 778 16.15 26.37 -12.73
C SER A 778 15.22 25.14 -12.88
N MET A 779 13.91 25.33 -13.05
CA MET A 779 12.91 24.24 -13.05
C MET A 779 11.72 24.44 -14.02
N GLY A 780 11.15 23.33 -14.55
CA GLY A 780 9.96 23.34 -15.40
C GLY A 780 9.01 22.12 -15.23
N GLY A 781 7.70 22.40 -15.14
CA GLY A 781 6.48 21.58 -15.44
C GLY A 781 6.13 20.30 -14.63
N ALA A 782 4.91 20.23 -14.02
CA ALA A 782 4.25 19.01 -13.46
C ALA A 782 2.68 19.11 -13.33
N THR A 783 1.95 18.00 -13.00
CA THR A 783 0.44 17.79 -12.99
C THR A 783 -0.20 17.17 -11.69
N LEU A 784 -1.41 17.61 -11.25
CA LEU A 784 -2.04 17.47 -9.87
C LEU A 784 -2.75 16.15 -9.51
N VAL A 785 -2.77 15.80 -8.20
CA VAL A 785 -3.60 14.74 -7.56
C VAL A 785 -4.23 15.26 -6.24
N ASP A 786 -5.53 14.96 -6.04
CA ASP A 786 -6.44 15.23 -4.89
C ASP A 786 -6.86 16.68 -4.57
N GLN A 787 -8.15 16.98 -4.80
CA GLN A 787 -8.84 18.22 -4.42
C GLN A 787 -10.13 17.91 -3.63
N GLN A 788 -10.44 18.72 -2.61
CA GLN A 788 -11.80 18.87 -2.08
C GLN A 788 -12.27 20.32 -2.23
N ILE A 789 -13.52 20.49 -2.70
CA ILE A 789 -14.21 21.77 -2.88
C ILE A 789 -15.13 22.01 -1.68
N ILE A 790 -15.01 23.16 -1.01
CA ILE A 790 -15.90 23.59 0.08
C ILE A 790 -16.58 24.93 -0.32
N ASN A 791 -17.89 25.04 -0.14
CA ASN A 791 -18.65 26.29 -0.36
C ASN A 791 -18.40 27.30 0.78
N CYS A 792 -18.16 28.57 0.47
CA CYS A 792 -18.00 29.64 1.47
C CYS A 792 -19.34 30.11 2.06
N PRO A 793 -19.42 30.49 3.36
CA PRO A 793 -20.56 31.22 3.91
C PRO A 793 -20.53 32.70 3.45
N ALA A 794 -21.70 33.23 3.09
CA ALA A 794 -21.88 34.53 2.43
C ALA A 794 -21.39 35.74 3.27
N ILE A 795 -20.65 36.66 2.63
CA ILE A 795 -20.39 38.02 3.15
C ILE A 795 -21.24 39.00 2.34
N VAL A 796 -21.93 39.89 3.04
CA VAL A 796 -23.01 40.77 2.56
C VAL A 796 -22.46 42.05 1.89
N CYS A 797 -22.86 42.35 0.65
CA CYS A 797 -22.63 43.65 0.01
C CYS A 797 -23.51 44.74 0.64
N LYS A 798 -22.93 45.91 0.96
CA LYS A 798 -23.67 47.10 1.42
C LYS A 798 -23.56 48.22 0.38
N ILE A 799 -24.63 48.99 0.19
CA ILE A 799 -24.71 50.14 -0.72
C ILE A 799 -24.63 51.42 0.12
N TYR A 800 -23.79 52.38 -0.27
CA TYR A 800 -23.50 53.53 0.59
C TYR A 800 -23.86 54.88 -0.03
N ARG A 801 -23.93 54.99 -1.36
CA ARG A 801 -24.23 56.27 -2.01
C ARG A 801 -24.85 56.09 -3.39
N ILE A 802 -25.87 56.87 -3.71
CA ILE A 802 -26.38 57.05 -5.08
C ILE A 802 -26.34 58.54 -5.42
N SER A 803 -25.82 58.90 -6.59
CA SER A 803 -25.74 60.30 -7.07
C SER A 803 -26.46 60.46 -8.41
N PHE A 804 -27.15 61.59 -8.60
CA PHE A 804 -27.88 61.93 -9.83
C PHE A 804 -27.37 63.26 -10.40
N PHE A 805 -27.11 63.30 -11.71
CA PHE A 805 -26.65 64.50 -12.42
C PHE A 805 -27.67 64.91 -13.49
N MET A 806 -28.24 66.11 -13.37
CA MET A 806 -29.16 66.67 -14.38
C MET A 806 -28.38 67.46 -15.44
N GLY A 807 -28.13 66.82 -16.57
CA GLY A 807 -27.49 67.38 -17.77
C GLY A 807 -27.68 66.42 -18.94
N SER A 808 -27.51 66.89 -20.18
CA SER A 808 -27.86 66.14 -21.40
C SER A 808 -27.18 64.77 -21.51
N GLY A 809 -27.82 63.75 -20.94
CA GLY A 809 -27.27 62.43 -20.65
C GLY A 809 -27.49 62.08 -19.17
N ASP A 810 -28.74 61.87 -18.75
CA ASP A 810 -29.06 61.51 -17.36
C ASP A 810 -28.38 60.18 -16.98
N SER A 811 -27.62 60.17 -15.88
CA SER A 811 -26.96 58.96 -15.36
C SER A 811 -27.15 58.79 -13.85
N TYR A 812 -27.22 57.54 -13.43
CA TYR A 812 -27.32 57.11 -12.03
C TYR A 812 -26.06 56.36 -11.67
N THR A 813 -25.40 56.80 -10.60
CA THR A 813 -24.18 56.17 -10.12
C THR A 813 -24.40 55.61 -8.72
N ILE A 814 -24.08 54.33 -8.50
CA ILE A 814 -24.08 53.70 -7.18
C ILE A 814 -22.67 53.39 -6.73
N ASP A 815 -22.39 53.64 -5.45
CA ASP A 815 -21.18 53.18 -4.77
C ASP A 815 -21.54 52.04 -3.80
N TYR A 816 -20.92 50.88 -3.99
CA TYR A 816 -21.07 49.71 -3.13
C TYR A 816 -19.69 49.15 -2.75
N ILE A 817 -19.62 48.34 -1.71
CA ILE A 817 -18.38 47.65 -1.31
C ILE A 817 -18.57 46.20 -1.68
N ASP A 818 -17.71 45.74 -2.57
CA ASP A 818 -17.75 44.38 -3.07
C ASP A 818 -17.21 43.38 -2.03
N CYS A 819 -17.30 42.08 -2.34
CA CYS A 819 -16.82 40.99 -1.48
C CYS A 819 -15.32 41.05 -1.16
N SER A 820 -14.56 41.99 -1.75
CA SER A 820 -13.16 42.26 -1.42
C SER A 820 -12.95 43.48 -0.51
N GLY A 821 -14.03 44.09 0.00
CA GLY A 821 -13.94 45.24 0.90
C GLY A 821 -13.60 46.56 0.19
N ILE A 822 -13.59 46.57 -1.14
CA ILE A 822 -13.24 47.73 -1.97
C ILE A 822 -14.50 48.45 -2.42
N THR A 823 -14.52 49.77 -2.27
CA THR A 823 -15.62 50.60 -2.79
C THR A 823 -15.54 50.65 -4.32
N ARG A 824 -16.59 50.16 -4.97
CA ARG A 824 -16.81 50.11 -6.41
C ARG A 824 -17.91 51.10 -6.77
N THR A 825 -17.79 51.69 -7.94
CA THR A 825 -18.73 52.67 -8.48
C THR A 825 -19.29 52.14 -9.79
N GLU A 826 -20.60 52.02 -9.91
CA GLU A 826 -21.29 51.55 -11.11
C GLU A 826 -22.24 52.63 -11.62
N THR A 827 -22.14 52.98 -12.91
CA THR A 827 -22.93 54.08 -13.50
C THR A 827 -23.76 53.57 -14.67
N GLN A 828 -25.08 53.73 -14.59
CA GLN A 828 -25.98 53.52 -15.71
C GLN A 828 -26.38 54.84 -16.36
N TYR A 829 -26.50 54.83 -17.69
CA TYR A 829 -26.88 55.98 -18.51
C TYR A 829 -28.26 55.74 -19.13
N GLY A 830 -29.18 56.70 -18.94
CA GLY A 830 -30.53 56.69 -19.50
C GLY A 830 -31.61 56.97 -18.45
N PRO A 831 -32.70 57.69 -18.78
CA PRO A 831 -33.76 58.01 -17.82
C PRO A 831 -34.68 56.80 -17.63
N PRO A 832 -34.83 56.24 -16.41
CA PRO A 832 -35.91 55.31 -16.12
C PRO A 832 -37.22 56.10 -16.07
N GLY A 833 -38.28 55.57 -16.69
CA GLY A 833 -39.62 56.13 -16.52
C GLY A 833 -40.09 56.05 -15.05
N PRO A 834 -41.10 56.84 -14.64
CA PRO A 834 -41.65 56.76 -13.29
C PRO A 834 -42.08 55.32 -12.95
N GLY A 835 -41.50 54.74 -11.91
CA GLY A 835 -41.81 53.39 -11.43
C GLY A 835 -41.04 52.24 -12.07
N GLN A 836 -39.97 52.51 -12.84
CA GLN A 836 -39.07 51.45 -13.33
C GLN A 836 -37.93 51.15 -12.35
N ASN A 837 -37.64 49.86 -12.19
CA ASN A 837 -36.49 49.37 -11.43
C ASN A 837 -35.20 49.60 -12.23
N ILE A 838 -34.15 50.09 -11.57
CA ILE A 838 -32.80 50.16 -12.13
C ILE A 838 -32.03 48.97 -11.56
N GLU A 839 -31.57 48.09 -12.45
CA GLU A 839 -30.82 46.88 -12.08
C GLU A 839 -29.34 47.09 -12.42
N PHE A 840 -28.47 46.86 -11.45
CA PHE A 840 -27.02 46.97 -11.61
C PHE A 840 -26.45 45.54 -11.70
N ASP A 841 -25.52 45.31 -12.62
CA ASP A 841 -25.09 43.97 -13.05
C ASP A 841 -24.53 43.13 -11.89
N THR A 842 -24.03 43.80 -10.86
CA THR A 842 -23.31 43.19 -9.76
C THR A 842 -24.09 43.10 -8.44
N CYS A 843 -25.30 43.66 -8.36
CA CYS A 843 -26.09 43.65 -7.12
C CYS A 843 -27.60 43.78 -7.42
N ALA A 844 -28.36 42.69 -7.31
CA ALA A 844 -29.81 42.71 -7.44
C ALA A 844 -30.49 42.87 -6.07
N ARG A 845 -31.08 44.04 -5.81
CA ARG A 845 -32.09 44.24 -4.75
C ARG A 845 -33.24 45.08 -5.29
N GLU A 846 -34.47 44.72 -4.92
CA GLU A 846 -35.62 45.61 -5.10
C GLU A 846 -35.67 46.66 -3.98
N GLY A 847 -35.89 47.93 -4.36
CA GLY A 847 -36.06 49.02 -3.41
C GLY A 847 -36.85 50.17 -4.03
N THR A 848 -37.65 50.87 -3.23
CA THR A 848 -38.44 52.03 -3.67
C THR A 848 -37.71 53.33 -3.37
N PHE A 849 -37.52 54.17 -4.39
CA PHE A 849 -36.86 55.47 -4.26
C PHE A 849 -37.91 56.59 -4.09
N SER A 850 -37.70 57.50 -3.14
CA SER A 850 -38.50 58.73 -2.97
C SER A 850 -37.58 59.94 -3.11
N SER A 851 -37.97 60.91 -3.93
CA SER A 851 -37.16 62.07 -4.29
C SER A 851 -36.93 63.09 -3.16
N THR A 852 -37.41 62.84 -1.94
CA THR A 852 -37.43 63.86 -0.87
C THR A 852 -36.84 63.43 0.47
N VAL A 853 -36.55 62.14 0.72
CA VAL A 853 -35.99 61.68 2.01
C VAL A 853 -35.02 60.54 1.76
N GLY A 854 -33.79 60.64 2.31
CA GLY A 854 -32.71 59.66 2.10
C GLY A 854 -33.06 58.22 2.51
N PHE A 855 -32.22 57.28 2.05
CA PHE A 855 -32.40 55.83 2.16
C PHE A 855 -32.67 55.35 3.60
N THR A 856 -33.61 54.43 3.76
CA THR A 856 -33.79 53.64 5.00
C THR A 856 -33.41 52.18 4.69
N GLU A 857 -32.40 51.65 5.38
CA GLU A 857 -31.93 50.26 5.21
C GLU A 857 -32.97 49.28 5.79
N VAL A 858 -33.42 48.28 5.01
CA VAL A 858 -34.31 47.22 5.48
C VAL A 858 -33.77 45.85 5.03
N GLY A 859 -33.50 44.96 5.99
CA GLY A 859 -33.31 43.51 5.80
C GLY A 859 -31.90 43.02 5.45
N THR A 860 -31.56 41.82 5.93
CA THR A 860 -30.34 41.03 5.60
C THR A 860 -30.61 40.10 4.42
N CYS A 861 -29.55 39.73 3.68
CA CYS A 861 -29.59 38.75 2.59
C CYS A 861 -30.08 37.37 3.04
#